data_AF-A0A4V5NJ21-F1
#
_entry.id   AF-A0A4V5NJ21-F1
#
_cell.length_a   1.000
_cell.length_b   1.000
_cell.length_c   1.000
_cell.angle_alpha   90.00
_cell.angle_beta   90.00
_cell.angle_gamma   90.00
#
_symmetry.space_group_name_H-M   'P 1'
#
loop_
_entity.id
_entity.type
_entity.pdbx_description
1 polymer ?
#
loop_
_entity_poly.entity_id
_entity_poly.type
_entity_poly.pdbx_seq_one_letter_code
_entity_poly.pdbx_strand_id
1 'polypeptide(L)'
;MAAARGGQDQKTSHVSEQIAQDDSLAAQSSVFEKAQSKAASKSTEQSQDEPRDKQKGQEKQPAGGFDSTPLPKAPPGYTVKITFHKATNLPMADFNSLSSDPYVLAQLNTGLETRHKEDPALRMRTPTIRKSTNPEWNWEWVVANIPGSGFKLKARVYDEDPADHDDRLGNVHIAVNQIDEHWPGIKNQSYKVKKRMGSKRAITGRKAPGDDNKDEAKKTEKYNFQANQFQLKGPVPAELYHRYVEFKPFVKSMFTSKGVRGWVLGKALHHQHTRVYNFDRKTEWDHFEHPSKDMTNKFLDLVHYDCGGRIFTYVLTLDSLLRFTETGKEFGIDMLSKHTMHSDVSIYIAFSGEFFVRRLKYPHRGDTDSPEDEPTHPPDDIGGGPPDKDPPTDPAYYELVIDNDSGTYRPNAQKLDRLRAFLRSNFPGLKIVTLDSQADADKMAKMKQEQRDRKEAEGDNIVFRQGSTGSSISSSDEEELDAMEAGDEHAGHHHHPTMHRIGREAQHHGQAKKEHLKDYRPRKGGPRQAAEEEQDAAESSRSASLTMKFQHLLALSVSFTTLASAIRGLRPQELLNRPRIVEAETALASEDIFSHFNKDLLSLHKSLVEVESISGNELEVGAWLARYLKEQGYTVEEQKVSEKRFNLLAYPGKERNTKVLLSSHMDTVPPFWPYKLAKNASSPTHTQIWGRGSVDAKGCIAAQTIAVAALLAHKKVGPDDVSLLFVVGEETGGDGMRAANALSLSPDTVIFGEPTDGRLASGHKGMLGFSLHVTGKAAHSGYPWLGVSANSVLMSALAALTDLEARLPTSDKYGSTTLNIGRIEGGVAANVVAETASAAVAIRIASGSAASIRARVESAIAAATKPFVARGANVTLDFPAAGYGPVDIDHDVPGFGKSITVNYGTDIPNLDGKKGQKRYLYGPGSILVAHSDHEHLAVGELEEAVRGYGRLVMAALEQ
;
A
#
# COMPACT_ATOMS: atom_id res chain seq x y z
N MET A 1 -12.10 38.87 -60.06
CA MET A 1 -12.81 39.74 -61.03
C MET A 1 -14.25 39.24 -61.18
N ALA A 2 -15.09 39.93 -61.98
CA ALA A 2 -16.49 39.55 -62.26
C ALA A 2 -16.61 38.07 -62.72
N ALA A 3 -17.65 37.29 -62.41
CA ALA A 3 -19.10 37.51 -62.22
C ALA A 3 -19.91 37.66 -63.52
N ALA A 4 -20.90 36.76 -63.74
CA ALA A 4 -22.35 37.09 -63.83
C ALA A 4 -23.18 36.07 -64.65
N ARG A 5 -24.45 35.86 -64.21
CA ARG A 5 -25.62 35.27 -64.94
C ARG A 5 -25.52 33.76 -65.26
N GLY A 6 -26.61 32.98 -65.29
CA GLY A 6 -28.05 33.17 -65.02
C GLY A 6 -28.85 32.09 -65.78
N GLY A 7 -30.04 31.61 -65.42
CA GLY A 7 -30.98 31.84 -64.31
C GLY A 7 -32.30 31.05 -64.58
N GLN A 8 -33.19 30.96 -63.58
CA GLN A 8 -34.69 31.03 -63.67
C GLN A 8 -35.48 30.05 -64.61
N ASP A 9 -36.77 29.73 -64.43
CA ASP A 9 -37.86 30.17 -63.51
C ASP A 9 -39.00 29.09 -63.52
N GLN A 10 -40.11 29.07 -62.75
CA GLN A 10 -40.69 29.86 -61.64
C GLN A 10 -41.76 29.01 -60.93
N LYS A 11 -42.11 29.31 -59.65
CA LYS A 11 -43.48 29.26 -59.03
C LYS A 11 -43.38 29.56 -57.51
N THR A 12 -43.68 30.77 -57.01
CA THR A 12 -45.01 31.36 -56.65
C THR A 12 -45.75 30.64 -55.51
N SER A 13 -46.30 31.29 -54.46
CA SER A 13 -46.30 32.73 -54.09
C SER A 13 -47.03 32.98 -52.74
N HIS A 14 -46.61 34.01 -51.97
CA HIS A 14 -47.27 34.70 -50.84
C HIS A 14 -47.73 33.87 -49.60
N VAL A 15 -47.63 34.31 -48.31
CA VAL A 15 -47.48 35.60 -47.59
C VAL A 15 -48.79 36.19 -47.01
N SER A 16 -49.04 35.83 -45.74
CA SER A 16 -49.48 36.69 -44.61
C SER A 16 -50.93 37.16 -44.37
N GLU A 17 -51.16 37.38 -43.05
CA GLU A 17 -52.12 38.25 -42.35
C GLU A 17 -53.60 37.88 -42.16
N GLN A 18 -53.97 37.67 -40.88
CA GLN A 18 -55.19 38.20 -40.26
C GLN A 18 -54.89 38.62 -38.80
N ILE A 19 -55.74 39.47 -38.22
CA ILE A 19 -55.37 40.41 -37.15
C ILE A 19 -56.18 40.21 -35.84
N ALA A 20 -55.43 40.27 -34.73
CA ALA A 20 -55.76 40.63 -33.33
C ALA A 20 -57.18 40.45 -32.73
N GLN A 21 -57.18 39.94 -31.50
CA GLN A 21 -57.83 40.61 -30.36
C GLN A 21 -56.98 40.39 -29.08
N ASP A 22 -57.08 41.31 -28.12
CA ASP A 22 -56.19 41.46 -26.96
C ASP A 22 -57.01 41.67 -25.65
N ASP A 23 -56.35 42.10 -24.57
CA ASP A 23 -56.87 42.43 -23.23
C ASP A 23 -57.11 41.27 -22.24
N SER A 24 -55.99 40.83 -21.67
CA SER A 24 -55.71 40.74 -20.22
C SER A 24 -56.83 40.45 -19.19
N LEU A 25 -56.57 39.49 -18.29
CA LEU A 25 -56.27 39.80 -16.88
C LEU A 25 -55.78 38.57 -16.10
N ALA A 26 -55.02 38.81 -15.02
CA ALA A 26 -54.49 37.75 -14.17
C ALA A 26 -55.42 37.42 -12.99
N ALA A 27 -55.94 36.19 -12.92
CA ALA A 27 -56.51 35.61 -11.70
C ALA A 27 -56.61 34.07 -11.76
N GLN A 28 -56.65 33.43 -10.59
CA GLN A 28 -57.21 32.08 -10.34
C GLN A 28 -56.63 30.86 -11.09
N SER A 29 -55.52 30.30 -10.59
CA SER A 29 -55.34 28.83 -10.52
C SER A 29 -54.53 28.37 -9.29
N SER A 30 -54.51 29.15 -8.20
CA SER A 30 -53.78 28.85 -6.97
C SER A 30 -54.52 27.84 -6.08
N VAL A 31 -54.73 26.62 -6.57
CA VAL A 31 -55.39 25.50 -5.86
C VAL A 31 -54.58 24.21 -6.12
N PHE A 32 -54.63 23.26 -5.18
CA PHE A 32 -53.90 21.97 -5.18
C PHE A 32 -52.41 21.96 -4.80
N GLU A 33 -51.84 23.06 -4.29
CA GLU A 33 -50.62 23.01 -3.45
C GLU A 33 -50.90 23.38 -1.98
N LYS A 34 -51.92 22.74 -1.38
CA LYS A 34 -52.19 22.78 0.08
C LYS A 34 -53.20 21.72 0.54
N ALA A 35 -52.81 20.45 0.49
CA ALA A 35 -53.53 19.37 1.15
C ALA A 35 -52.54 18.33 1.73
N GLN A 36 -52.94 17.67 2.81
CA GLN A 36 -52.26 16.49 3.38
C GLN A 36 -50.81 16.68 3.86
N SER A 37 -50.59 17.72 4.67
CA SER A 37 -49.74 17.55 5.86
C SER A 37 -50.59 17.81 7.12
N LYS A 38 -50.30 17.08 8.21
CA LYS A 38 -50.97 17.14 9.54
C LYS A 38 -52.42 16.62 9.67
N ALA A 39 -52.65 15.35 9.33
CA ALA A 39 -53.57 14.43 10.02
C ALA A 39 -53.25 12.98 9.61
N ALA A 40 -53.25 11.96 10.48
CA ALA A 40 -53.36 11.91 11.94
C ALA A 40 -52.41 10.81 12.50
N SER A 41 -52.28 10.70 13.82
CA SER A 41 -51.44 9.69 14.48
C SER A 41 -52.26 8.57 15.11
N LYS A 42 -51.70 7.34 15.11
CA LYS A 42 -52.27 6.10 15.70
C LYS A 42 -53.49 5.56 14.91
N SER A 43 -53.87 4.28 14.98
CA SER A 43 -53.43 3.19 15.88
C SER A 43 -53.56 1.78 15.27
N THR A 44 -53.05 0.79 16.02
CA THR A 44 -53.45 -0.64 16.04
C THR A 44 -52.87 -1.58 14.98
N GLU A 45 -52.55 -2.79 15.44
CA GLU A 45 -52.13 -3.97 14.67
C GLU A 45 -53.35 -4.76 14.17
N GLN A 46 -53.22 -5.57 13.11
CA GLN A 46 -53.36 -7.03 13.20
C GLN A 46 -52.98 -7.75 11.91
N SER A 47 -52.75 -9.06 12.03
CA SER A 47 -52.25 -9.97 11.00
C SER A 47 -53.35 -10.64 10.18
N GLN A 48 -53.06 -10.95 8.91
CA GLN A 48 -53.65 -12.08 8.19
C GLN A 48 -52.61 -12.67 7.23
N ASP A 49 -52.33 -13.96 7.38
CA ASP A 49 -51.60 -14.79 6.41
C ASP A 49 -52.56 -15.26 5.31
N GLU A 50 -52.10 -15.29 4.05
CA GLU A 50 -52.52 -16.29 3.05
C GLU A 50 -51.37 -16.52 2.05
N PRO A 51 -51.19 -17.74 1.52
CA PRO A 51 -49.96 -18.15 0.87
C PRO A 51 -49.89 -17.73 -0.61
N ARG A 52 -48.68 -17.45 -1.11
CA ARG A 52 -48.40 -17.43 -2.56
C ARG A 52 -47.24 -18.34 -2.95
N ASP A 53 -47.54 -19.08 -4.01
CA ASP A 53 -46.88 -20.26 -4.55
C ASP A 53 -45.43 -20.03 -5.05
N LYS A 54 -44.68 -21.12 -5.19
CA LYS A 54 -43.28 -21.14 -5.65
C LYS A 54 -43.19 -21.27 -7.17
N GLN A 55 -43.12 -20.15 -7.89
CA GLN A 55 -42.61 -20.19 -9.27
C GLN A 55 -41.08 -20.03 -9.30
N LYS A 56 -40.43 -21.04 -9.88
CA LYS A 56 -39.01 -21.02 -10.28
C LYS A 56 -38.85 -20.17 -11.55
N GLY A 57 -37.64 -19.70 -11.83
CA GLY A 57 -37.25 -19.29 -13.19
C GLY A 57 -36.89 -17.81 -13.35
N GLN A 58 -35.79 -17.39 -12.70
CA GLN A 58 -34.94 -16.35 -13.27
C GLN A 58 -33.55 -16.95 -13.45
N GLU A 59 -33.06 -16.91 -14.69
CA GLU A 59 -31.70 -17.31 -15.02
C GLU A 59 -30.72 -16.32 -14.39
N LYS A 60 -29.66 -16.83 -13.77
CA LYS A 60 -28.58 -15.98 -13.26
C LYS A 60 -27.70 -15.56 -14.44
N GLN A 61 -27.91 -14.34 -14.94
CA GLN A 61 -26.86 -13.67 -15.70
C GLN A 61 -25.58 -13.60 -14.85
N PRO A 62 -24.38 -13.80 -15.43
CA PRO A 62 -23.12 -13.84 -14.68
C PRO A 62 -22.78 -12.50 -14.04
N ALA A 63 -22.03 -12.54 -12.94
CA ALA A 63 -21.69 -11.37 -12.12
C ALA A 63 -20.51 -10.56 -12.70
N GLY A 64 -20.69 -10.02 -13.91
CA GLY A 64 -19.79 -9.08 -14.57
C GLY A 64 -20.25 -8.79 -16.00
N GLY A 65 -20.06 -7.55 -16.45
CA GLY A 65 -20.56 -7.07 -17.74
C GLY A 65 -20.67 -5.55 -17.80
N PHE A 66 -21.28 -5.06 -18.88
CA PHE A 66 -21.52 -3.64 -19.18
C PHE A 66 -22.12 -2.87 -17.99
N ASP A 67 -21.49 -1.76 -17.57
CA ASP A 67 -22.04 -0.92 -16.50
C ASP A 67 -23.18 -0.05 -17.03
N SER A 68 -24.38 -0.26 -16.49
CA SER A 68 -25.62 0.44 -16.85
C SER A 68 -25.90 1.70 -16.03
N THR A 69 -25.03 2.07 -15.07
CA THR A 69 -25.16 3.30 -14.27
C THR A 69 -25.19 4.51 -15.22
N PRO A 70 -26.20 5.38 -15.20
CA PRO A 70 -26.26 6.51 -16.11
C PRO A 70 -25.11 7.48 -15.87
N LEU A 71 -24.61 8.12 -16.93
CA LEU A 71 -23.66 9.22 -16.78
C LEU A 71 -24.32 10.37 -15.98
N PRO A 72 -23.58 11.02 -15.06
CA PRO A 72 -24.01 12.28 -14.46
C PRO A 72 -24.24 13.34 -15.55
N LYS A 73 -25.25 14.19 -15.36
CA LYS A 73 -25.57 15.27 -16.30
C LYS A 73 -24.54 16.41 -16.21
N ALA A 74 -23.45 16.30 -16.98
CA ALA A 74 -22.55 17.42 -17.19
C ALA A 74 -23.22 18.47 -18.12
N PRO A 75 -23.33 19.74 -17.71
CA PRO A 75 -23.68 20.83 -18.64
C PRO A 75 -22.51 21.06 -19.63
N PRO A 76 -22.76 21.68 -20.80
CA PRO A 76 -21.70 22.05 -21.73
C PRO A 76 -20.64 22.92 -21.05
N GLY A 77 -19.39 22.50 -21.17
CA GLY A 77 -18.21 23.18 -20.63
C GLY A 77 -17.24 23.65 -21.73
N TYR A 78 -16.19 24.32 -21.29
CA TYR A 78 -15.15 24.91 -22.14
C TYR A 78 -14.03 23.91 -22.44
N THR A 79 -13.40 24.03 -23.61
CA THR A 79 -12.15 23.32 -23.91
C THR A 79 -10.97 24.18 -23.46
N VAL A 80 -10.14 23.64 -22.57
CA VAL A 80 -8.98 24.35 -22.00
C VAL A 80 -7.69 23.68 -22.50
N LYS A 81 -6.79 24.47 -23.09
CA LYS A 81 -5.42 24.04 -23.40
C LYS A 81 -4.48 24.47 -22.27
N ILE A 82 -3.69 23.52 -21.77
CA ILE A 82 -2.74 23.68 -20.67
C ILE A 82 -1.36 23.32 -21.20
N THR A 83 -0.47 24.30 -21.35
CA THR A 83 0.88 24.09 -21.90
C THR A 83 1.94 24.13 -20.80
N PHE A 84 2.63 23.02 -20.59
CA PHE A 84 3.75 22.88 -19.65
C PHE A 84 5.05 23.29 -20.36
N HIS A 85 5.33 24.59 -20.39
CA HIS A 85 6.51 25.12 -21.08
C HIS A 85 7.83 24.58 -20.51
N LYS A 86 8.19 24.97 -19.28
CA LYS A 86 9.47 24.60 -18.66
C LYS A 86 9.49 24.74 -17.15
N ALA A 87 10.49 24.14 -16.53
CA ALA A 87 10.95 24.48 -15.19
C ALA A 87 12.39 24.98 -15.23
N THR A 88 12.79 25.71 -14.18
CA THR A 88 14.15 26.21 -14.02
C THR A 88 14.59 26.06 -12.57
N ASN A 89 15.89 25.82 -12.35
CA ASN A 89 16.49 25.61 -11.03
C ASN A 89 15.76 24.50 -10.21
N LEU A 90 15.49 23.36 -10.85
CA LEU A 90 15.07 22.15 -10.14
C LEU A 90 16.22 21.60 -9.28
N PRO A 91 15.93 20.88 -8.18
CA PRO A 91 16.96 20.18 -7.41
C PRO A 91 17.71 19.17 -8.28
N MET A 92 19.03 19.08 -8.11
CA MET A 92 19.79 17.92 -8.55
C MET A 92 19.41 16.70 -7.70
N ALA A 93 19.41 15.52 -8.31
CA ALA A 93 19.16 14.23 -7.68
C ALA A 93 20.10 13.13 -8.22
N ASP A 94 20.45 13.21 -9.51
CA ASP A 94 21.57 12.48 -10.11
C ASP A 94 22.92 13.05 -9.60
N PHE A 95 23.49 12.47 -8.55
CA PHE A 95 24.81 12.87 -8.05
C PHE A 95 25.92 12.76 -9.09
N ASN A 96 25.91 11.68 -9.89
CA ASN A 96 26.99 11.35 -10.81
C ASN A 96 27.00 12.21 -12.08
N SER A 97 25.97 13.06 -12.30
CA SER A 97 25.92 14.02 -13.40
C SER A 97 25.45 15.43 -13.01
N LEU A 98 25.34 15.72 -11.71
CA LEU A 98 24.86 17.02 -11.19
C LEU A 98 23.54 17.47 -11.83
N SER A 99 22.63 16.52 -11.98
CA SER A 99 21.47 16.65 -12.86
C SER A 99 20.18 16.13 -12.21
N SER A 100 19.13 16.17 -12.99
CA SER A 100 17.83 15.55 -12.75
C SER A 100 17.34 14.99 -14.09
N ASP A 101 16.53 13.95 -14.06
CA ASP A 101 15.75 13.43 -15.18
C ASP A 101 14.25 13.81 -14.99
N PRO A 102 13.86 15.11 -15.11
CA PRO A 102 12.55 15.55 -14.66
C PRO A 102 11.40 15.37 -15.66
N TYR A 103 10.24 15.03 -15.11
CA TYR A 103 8.93 15.06 -15.78
C TYR A 103 7.83 15.67 -14.90
N VAL A 104 6.70 16.04 -15.51
CA VAL A 104 5.51 16.53 -14.81
C VAL A 104 4.39 15.50 -14.86
N LEU A 105 3.92 15.09 -13.69
CA LEU A 105 2.64 14.37 -13.51
C LEU A 105 1.56 15.38 -13.12
N ALA A 106 0.66 15.69 -14.05
CA ALA A 106 -0.50 16.54 -13.84
C ALA A 106 -1.73 15.72 -13.46
N GLN A 107 -2.57 16.26 -12.56
CA GLN A 107 -3.92 15.79 -12.29
C GLN A 107 -4.90 16.97 -12.29
N LEU A 108 -5.88 16.94 -13.17
CA LEU A 108 -6.97 17.91 -13.23
C LEU A 108 -8.14 17.42 -12.35
N ASN A 109 -8.88 18.36 -11.75
CA ASN A 109 -10.02 18.07 -10.89
C ASN A 109 -11.05 19.18 -11.14
N THR A 110 -12.25 18.86 -11.62
CA THR A 110 -13.32 19.83 -11.92
C THR A 110 -14.41 19.77 -10.85
N GLY A 111 -15.46 20.58 -11.01
CA GLY A 111 -16.70 20.47 -10.24
C GLY A 111 -17.73 19.49 -10.82
N LEU A 112 -17.37 18.67 -11.82
CA LEU A 112 -18.26 17.65 -12.38
C LEU A 112 -18.32 16.43 -11.47
N GLU A 113 -19.50 15.81 -11.38
CA GLU A 113 -19.66 14.51 -10.73
C GLU A 113 -19.05 13.40 -11.58
N THR A 114 -18.35 12.47 -10.94
CA THR A 114 -17.86 11.22 -11.56
C THR A 114 -18.98 10.19 -11.61
N ARG A 115 -18.90 9.23 -12.55
CA ARG A 115 -19.90 8.16 -12.70
C ARG A 115 -19.87 7.19 -11.52
N HIS A 116 -18.66 6.91 -11.03
CA HIS A 116 -18.39 6.13 -9.83
C HIS A 116 -17.42 6.90 -8.90
N LYS A 117 -17.30 6.52 -7.63
CA LYS A 117 -16.35 7.15 -6.69
C LYS A 117 -14.91 6.66 -6.92
N GLU A 118 -14.82 5.52 -7.59
CA GLU A 118 -13.63 4.77 -7.95
C GLU A 118 -13.07 5.19 -9.32
N ASP A 119 -13.74 6.11 -10.03
CA ASP A 119 -13.28 6.63 -11.32
C ASP A 119 -11.89 7.28 -11.20
N PRO A 120 -10.94 6.99 -12.12
CA PRO A 120 -9.62 7.60 -12.08
C PRO A 120 -9.70 9.10 -12.35
N ALA A 121 -9.10 9.91 -11.48
CA ALA A 121 -9.00 11.35 -11.69
C ALA A 121 -8.13 11.64 -12.92
N LEU A 122 -8.63 12.49 -13.83
CA LEU A 122 -7.99 12.82 -15.10
C LEU A 122 -6.53 13.29 -14.91
N ARG A 123 -5.60 12.60 -15.56
CA ARG A 123 -4.16 12.79 -15.42
C ARG A 123 -3.47 12.92 -16.79
N MET A 124 -2.24 13.42 -16.74
CA MET A 124 -1.32 13.49 -17.88
C MET A 124 0.11 13.44 -17.33
N ARG A 125 1.01 12.76 -18.05
CA ARG A 125 2.45 12.74 -17.79
C ARG A 125 3.16 13.39 -18.98
N THR A 126 4.13 14.26 -18.75
CA THR A 126 5.03 14.76 -19.82
C THR A 126 6.14 13.73 -20.09
N PRO A 127 6.81 13.79 -21.25
CA PRO A 127 8.10 13.17 -21.44
C PRO A 127 9.12 13.60 -20.37
N THR A 128 10.09 12.73 -20.12
CA THR A 128 11.24 13.00 -19.25
C THR A 128 12.34 13.71 -20.02
N ILE A 129 12.75 14.89 -19.56
CA ILE A 129 13.90 15.61 -20.13
C ILE A 129 15.15 15.16 -19.41
N ARG A 130 15.92 14.25 -20.02
CA ARG A 130 17.09 13.65 -19.37
C ARG A 130 18.19 14.68 -19.05
N LYS A 131 18.83 14.53 -17.90
CA LYS A 131 19.97 15.30 -17.38
C LYS A 131 19.83 16.83 -17.38
N SER A 132 18.66 17.36 -17.05
CA SER A 132 18.44 18.81 -16.96
C SER A 132 17.76 19.23 -15.66
N THR A 133 18.37 20.19 -14.95
CA THR A 133 17.72 20.96 -13.86
C THR A 133 16.90 22.15 -14.38
N ASN A 134 16.90 22.36 -15.70
CA ASN A 134 16.15 23.42 -16.39
C ASN A 134 15.41 22.83 -17.61
N PRO A 135 14.48 21.88 -17.41
CA PRO A 135 13.83 21.16 -18.50
C PRO A 135 12.83 22.03 -19.25
N GLU A 136 12.91 22.02 -20.59
CA GLU A 136 11.86 22.56 -21.45
C GLU A 136 11.08 21.41 -22.07
N TRP A 137 9.80 21.27 -21.69
CA TRP A 137 8.91 20.24 -22.20
C TRP A 137 8.05 20.74 -23.36
N ASN A 138 7.63 22.02 -23.30
CA ASN A 138 6.65 22.65 -24.21
C ASN A 138 5.40 21.79 -24.49
N TRP A 139 5.00 20.98 -23.51
CA TRP A 139 4.04 19.91 -23.68
C TRP A 139 2.61 20.40 -23.53
N GLU A 140 1.75 20.15 -24.52
CA GLU A 140 0.37 20.63 -24.53
C GLU A 140 -0.63 19.57 -24.07
N TRP A 141 -1.58 19.98 -23.24
CA TRP A 141 -2.69 19.15 -22.79
C TRP A 141 -4.01 19.86 -23.04
N VAL A 142 -4.77 19.37 -24.02
CA VAL A 142 -6.11 19.87 -24.35
C VAL A 142 -7.14 19.02 -23.62
N VAL A 143 -7.97 19.66 -22.79
CA VAL A 143 -9.06 18.99 -22.05
C VAL A 143 -10.39 19.65 -22.38
N ALA A 144 -11.33 18.87 -22.90
CA ALA A 144 -12.68 19.31 -23.23
C ALA A 144 -13.62 19.33 -22.00
N ASN A 145 -14.75 20.03 -22.14
CA ASN A 145 -15.88 20.02 -21.21
C ASN A 145 -15.55 20.41 -19.74
N ILE A 146 -14.65 21.37 -19.54
CA ILE A 146 -14.37 21.97 -18.24
C ILE A 146 -15.54 22.88 -17.83
N PRO A 147 -16.17 22.68 -16.66
CA PRO A 147 -17.34 23.47 -16.27
C PRO A 147 -16.99 24.94 -16.04
N GLY A 148 -17.96 25.83 -16.19
CA GLY A 148 -17.79 27.27 -15.92
C GLY A 148 -17.44 27.60 -14.46
N SER A 149 -17.62 26.66 -13.53
CA SER A 149 -17.11 26.73 -12.14
C SER A 149 -15.60 26.43 -12.01
N GLY A 150 -14.92 26.23 -13.14
CA GLY A 150 -13.47 26.11 -13.24
C GLY A 150 -12.89 24.76 -12.80
N PHE A 151 -11.61 24.78 -12.41
CA PHE A 151 -10.82 23.58 -12.15
C PHE A 151 -9.70 23.79 -11.13
N LYS A 152 -9.22 22.68 -10.57
CA LYS A 152 -8.05 22.60 -9.71
C LYS A 152 -7.01 21.69 -10.36
N LEU A 153 -5.97 22.28 -10.93
CA LEU A 153 -4.84 21.57 -11.54
C LEU A 153 -3.75 21.33 -10.48
N LYS A 154 -3.32 20.07 -10.36
CA LYS A 154 -2.22 19.66 -9.47
C LYS A 154 -1.09 19.15 -10.35
N ALA A 155 -0.06 19.96 -10.59
CA ALA A 155 1.16 19.55 -11.27
C ALA A 155 2.19 19.08 -10.23
N ARG A 156 2.78 17.91 -10.42
CA ARG A 156 3.88 17.39 -9.59
C ARG A 156 5.10 17.20 -10.48
N VAL A 157 6.24 17.74 -10.07
CA VAL A 157 7.51 17.49 -10.76
C VAL A 157 8.20 16.34 -10.04
N TYR A 158 8.64 15.35 -10.82
CA TYR A 158 9.34 14.16 -10.37
C TYR A 158 10.65 14.04 -11.14
N ASP A 159 11.64 13.42 -10.51
CA ASP A 159 12.84 12.86 -11.11
C ASP A 159 12.56 11.39 -11.45
N GLU A 160 13.04 10.89 -12.58
CA GLU A 160 12.81 9.49 -12.99
C GLU A 160 14.03 8.61 -12.78
N ASP A 161 13.87 7.58 -11.95
CA ASP A 161 14.96 6.77 -11.43
C ASP A 161 14.92 5.34 -12.05
N PRO A 162 15.78 4.97 -13.02
CA PRO A 162 15.69 3.69 -13.73
C PRO A 162 15.92 2.42 -12.87
N ALA A 163 16.19 2.57 -11.57
CA ALA A 163 16.51 1.50 -10.64
C ALA A 163 15.88 1.68 -9.24
N ASP A 164 14.95 2.63 -9.07
CA ASP A 164 14.36 3.00 -7.77
C ASP A 164 12.92 3.52 -7.94
N HIS A 165 12.38 4.23 -6.95
CA HIS A 165 11.12 4.97 -7.06
C HIS A 165 11.37 6.46 -7.33
N ASP A 166 10.84 6.97 -8.45
CA ASP A 166 10.83 8.39 -8.88
C ASP A 166 10.76 9.43 -7.75
N ASP A 167 11.74 10.33 -7.72
CA ASP A 167 11.97 11.20 -6.59
C ASP A 167 11.26 12.56 -6.77
N ARG A 168 10.37 12.95 -5.84
CA ARG A 168 9.48 14.10 -6.08
C ARG A 168 10.17 15.45 -5.87
N LEU A 169 10.74 16.00 -6.94
CA LEU A 169 11.32 17.35 -7.03
C LEU A 169 10.37 18.47 -6.54
N GLY A 170 9.05 18.34 -6.73
CA GLY A 170 8.08 19.20 -6.03
C GLY A 170 6.64 19.18 -6.56
N ASN A 171 5.86 20.22 -6.26
CA ASN A 171 4.51 20.40 -6.81
C ASN A 171 4.05 21.86 -6.92
N VAL A 172 3.05 22.07 -7.76
CA VAL A 172 2.31 23.32 -7.97
C VAL A 172 0.82 22.99 -7.99
N HIS A 173 0.01 23.73 -7.23
CA HIS A 173 -1.45 23.66 -7.28
C HIS A 173 -1.99 24.99 -7.83
N ILE A 174 -2.78 24.92 -8.90
CA ILE A 174 -3.45 26.06 -9.55
C ILE A 174 -4.95 25.85 -9.39
N ALA A 175 -5.67 26.90 -8.98
CA ALA A 175 -7.12 26.89 -8.89
C ALA A 175 -7.68 28.03 -9.74
N VAL A 176 -8.52 27.67 -10.71
CA VAL A 176 -9.34 28.58 -11.51
C VAL A 176 -10.76 28.42 -11.00
N ASN A 177 -11.37 29.48 -10.46
CA ASN A 177 -12.67 29.40 -9.78
C ASN A 177 -13.86 29.72 -10.70
N GLN A 178 -13.61 30.27 -11.88
CA GLN A 178 -14.60 30.58 -12.91
C GLN A 178 -13.94 30.53 -14.29
N ILE A 179 -14.67 30.06 -15.30
CA ILE A 179 -14.34 30.16 -16.72
C ILE A 179 -15.60 30.58 -17.48
N ASP A 180 -15.43 31.52 -18.40
CA ASP A 180 -16.44 32.02 -19.33
C ASP A 180 -15.76 32.40 -20.65
N GLU A 181 -16.54 32.79 -21.66
CA GLU A 181 -16.04 33.17 -23.00
C GLU A 181 -15.05 34.35 -22.98
N HIS A 182 -15.04 35.15 -21.91
CA HIS A 182 -14.18 36.32 -21.73
C HIS A 182 -12.94 36.01 -20.86
N TRP A 183 -12.80 34.77 -20.38
CA TRP A 183 -11.68 34.36 -19.54
C TRP A 183 -10.34 34.54 -20.30
N PRO A 184 -9.44 35.43 -19.85
CA PRO A 184 -8.21 35.77 -20.61
C PRO A 184 -7.16 34.65 -20.63
N GLY A 185 -7.44 33.52 -19.96
CA GLY A 185 -6.52 32.41 -19.74
C GLY A 185 -5.41 32.73 -18.74
N ILE A 186 -4.54 31.75 -18.54
CA ILE A 186 -3.28 31.92 -17.81
C ILE A 186 -2.16 31.97 -18.85
N LYS A 187 -1.48 33.12 -18.98
CA LYS A 187 -0.46 33.35 -20.01
C LYS A 187 0.91 33.52 -19.36
N ASN A 188 1.86 32.64 -19.69
CA ASN A 188 3.25 32.65 -19.24
C ASN A 188 3.47 32.78 -17.70
N GLN A 189 2.47 32.41 -16.88
CA GLN A 189 2.56 32.58 -15.43
C GLN A 189 3.50 31.54 -14.81
N SER A 190 4.63 32.00 -14.27
CA SER A 190 5.51 31.16 -13.46
C SER A 190 4.93 30.91 -12.07
N TYR A 191 5.04 29.66 -11.58
CA TYR A 191 4.64 29.28 -10.23
C TYR A 191 5.83 28.74 -9.46
N LYS A 192 6.07 29.25 -8.24
CA LYS A 192 7.14 28.72 -7.37
C LYS A 192 6.77 27.29 -6.93
N VAL A 193 7.52 26.32 -7.42
CA VAL A 193 7.38 24.91 -7.06
C VAL A 193 7.54 24.76 -5.54
N LYS A 194 6.53 24.21 -4.87
CA LYS A 194 6.54 23.97 -3.43
C LYS A 194 7.31 22.68 -3.14
N LYS A 195 8.58 22.84 -2.78
CA LYS A 195 9.41 21.77 -2.21
C LYS A 195 8.75 21.27 -0.91
N ARG A 196 8.07 20.12 -0.97
CA ARG A 196 8.16 19.16 0.15
C ARG A 196 9.56 18.55 0.12
N MET A 197 10.02 17.95 1.21
CA MET A 197 11.30 17.24 1.18
C MET A 197 11.26 16.21 0.04
N GLY A 198 12.24 16.28 -0.87
CA GLY A 198 12.55 15.14 -1.76
C GLY A 198 13.12 14.00 -0.92
N SER A 199 13.29 12.80 -1.49
CA SER A 199 13.99 11.76 -0.74
C SER A 199 15.43 12.18 -0.44
N LYS A 200 16.04 11.52 0.54
CA LYS A 200 17.46 11.71 0.84
C LYS A 200 18.38 10.98 -0.15
N ARG A 201 17.89 10.12 -1.05
CA ARG A 201 18.75 9.44 -2.05
C ARG A 201 19.35 10.44 -3.05
N ALA A 202 18.60 11.48 -3.42
CA ALA A 202 19.09 12.67 -4.11
C ALA A 202 20.20 13.46 -3.38
N ILE A 203 20.47 13.21 -2.09
CA ILE A 203 21.37 14.02 -1.24
C ILE A 203 22.41 13.20 -0.41
N THR A 204 22.36 11.87 -0.37
CA THR A 204 23.44 11.01 0.18
C THR A 204 24.03 10.04 -0.85
N GLY A 205 25.34 10.16 -1.10
CA GLY A 205 26.02 9.53 -2.24
C GLY A 205 26.21 8.00 -2.18
N ARG A 206 26.14 7.36 -3.35
CA ARG A 206 26.66 5.99 -3.58
C ARG A 206 28.19 6.01 -3.59
N LYS A 207 28.84 4.92 -3.14
CA LYS A 207 30.29 4.71 -3.34
C LYS A 207 30.61 4.72 -4.83
N ALA A 208 31.70 5.38 -5.21
CA ALA A 208 32.28 5.25 -6.54
C ALA A 208 32.84 3.82 -6.75
N PRO A 209 32.59 3.18 -7.91
CA PRO A 209 33.45 2.11 -8.40
C PRO A 209 34.85 2.68 -8.68
N GLY A 210 35.89 1.89 -8.44
CA GLY A 210 37.22 2.19 -9.00
C GLY A 210 37.23 1.91 -10.50
N ASP A 211 38.03 2.67 -11.23
CA ASP A 211 38.36 2.38 -12.63
C ASP A 211 39.48 1.31 -12.71
N ASP A 212 39.90 0.97 -13.93
CA ASP A 212 40.93 0.00 -14.28
C ASP A 212 40.61 -1.47 -13.92
N ASN A 213 39.88 -2.13 -14.83
CA ASN A 213 40.62 -3.02 -15.73
C ASN A 213 39.93 -3.19 -17.10
N LYS A 214 40.73 -3.27 -18.17
CA LYS A 214 40.27 -3.59 -19.52
C LYS A 214 40.45 -5.08 -19.77
N ASP A 215 39.37 -5.81 -20.03
CA ASP A 215 39.41 -7.14 -20.64
C ASP A 215 38.13 -7.40 -21.48
N GLU A 216 38.17 -8.42 -22.33
CA GLU A 216 37.35 -8.48 -23.54
C GLU A 216 35.84 -8.65 -23.34
N ALA A 217 35.07 -7.87 -24.10
CA ALA A 217 33.62 -7.86 -24.06
C ALA A 217 32.99 -9.08 -24.77
N LYS A 218 32.59 -10.10 -24.00
CA LYS A 218 31.62 -11.10 -24.49
C LYS A 218 30.25 -10.43 -24.67
N LYS A 219 29.75 -10.42 -25.90
CA LYS A 219 28.36 -10.05 -26.21
C LYS A 219 27.40 -11.02 -25.53
N THR A 220 26.67 -10.56 -24.52
CA THR A 220 25.40 -11.17 -24.12
C THR A 220 24.30 -10.53 -24.97
N GLU A 221 23.65 -11.31 -25.83
CA GLU A 221 22.56 -10.81 -26.67
C GLU A 221 21.32 -10.51 -25.81
N LYS A 222 20.59 -9.45 -26.17
CA LYS A 222 19.60 -8.82 -25.30
C LYS A 222 18.20 -9.37 -25.55
N TYR A 223 17.60 -9.93 -24.50
CA TYR A 223 16.14 -10.09 -24.42
C TYR A 223 15.47 -8.72 -24.57
N ASN A 224 14.52 -8.61 -25.50
CA ASN A 224 13.94 -7.33 -25.91
C ASN A 224 12.41 -7.33 -25.76
N PHE A 225 11.95 -7.42 -24.51
CA PHE A 225 10.54 -7.20 -24.15
C PHE A 225 10.14 -5.75 -24.41
N GLN A 226 9.05 -5.55 -25.14
CA GLN A 226 8.49 -4.25 -25.52
C GLN A 226 7.10 -4.09 -24.93
N ALA A 227 6.86 -2.98 -24.22
CA ALA A 227 5.57 -2.62 -23.63
C ALA A 227 5.10 -1.29 -24.20
N ASN A 228 3.94 -1.32 -24.87
CA ASN A 228 3.46 -0.20 -25.67
C ASN A 228 2.37 0.58 -24.93
N GLN A 229 2.44 1.91 -25.02
CA GLN A 229 1.38 2.85 -24.61
C GLN A 229 1.05 3.76 -25.79
N PHE A 230 -0.23 3.85 -26.15
CA PHE A 230 -0.68 4.61 -27.32
C PHE A 230 -1.94 5.39 -26.97
N GLN A 231 -1.81 6.72 -26.85
CA GLN A 231 -2.91 7.59 -26.44
C GLN A 231 -3.84 7.86 -27.62
N LEU A 232 -5.06 7.33 -27.56
CA LEU A 232 -6.10 7.60 -28.55
C LEU A 232 -6.86 8.90 -28.21
N LYS A 233 -7.46 9.51 -29.23
CA LYS A 233 -8.31 10.70 -29.10
C LYS A 233 -9.64 10.30 -28.44
N GLY A 234 -9.74 10.62 -27.16
CA GLY A 234 -10.92 10.37 -26.34
C GLY A 234 -11.99 11.48 -26.37
N PRO A 235 -13.02 11.37 -25.50
CA PRO A 235 -13.25 10.25 -24.59
C PRO A 235 -13.70 8.98 -25.32
N VAL A 236 -13.51 7.81 -24.69
CA VAL A 236 -14.16 6.57 -25.16
C VAL A 236 -15.69 6.72 -25.04
N PRO A 237 -16.49 6.11 -25.93
CA PRO A 237 -17.95 6.07 -25.77
C PRO A 237 -18.33 5.43 -24.42
N ALA A 238 -19.28 6.03 -23.70
CA ALA A 238 -19.66 5.59 -22.35
C ALA A 238 -20.35 4.21 -22.34
N GLU A 239 -20.84 3.78 -23.50
CA GLU A 239 -21.34 2.45 -23.81
C GLU A 239 -20.25 1.37 -23.76
N LEU A 240 -18.97 1.76 -23.82
CA LEU A 240 -17.82 0.87 -23.65
C LEU A 240 -17.41 0.71 -22.17
N TYR A 241 -18.06 1.32 -21.16
CA TYR A 241 -17.53 1.18 -19.79
C TYR A 241 -17.79 -0.25 -19.26
N HIS A 242 -16.69 -0.93 -18.93
CA HIS A 242 -16.67 -2.31 -18.42
C HIS A 242 -16.01 -2.38 -17.05
N ARG A 243 -16.60 -3.19 -16.17
CA ARG A 243 -16.11 -3.46 -14.82
C ARG A 243 -15.51 -4.87 -14.75
N TYR A 244 -14.48 -5.07 -13.94
CA TYR A 244 -13.88 -6.40 -13.74
C TYR A 244 -14.91 -7.44 -13.24
N VAL A 245 -14.70 -8.70 -13.60
CA VAL A 245 -15.63 -9.81 -13.30
C VAL A 245 -15.20 -10.52 -12.00
N GLU A 246 -16.12 -10.72 -11.06
CA GLU A 246 -15.83 -11.47 -9.80
C GLU A 246 -15.90 -13.01 -9.98
N PHE A 247 -15.53 -13.56 -11.14
CA PHE A 247 -15.74 -14.99 -11.45
C PHE A 247 -14.92 -15.96 -10.61
N LYS A 248 -13.62 -15.69 -10.41
CA LYS A 248 -12.71 -16.52 -9.58
C LYS A 248 -12.37 -15.78 -8.27
N PRO A 249 -12.44 -16.42 -7.08
CA PRO A 249 -12.16 -15.77 -5.79
C PRO A 249 -10.78 -15.11 -5.69
N PHE A 250 -9.81 -15.60 -6.48
CA PHE A 250 -8.48 -15.03 -6.61
C PHE A 250 -8.50 -13.63 -7.26
N VAL A 251 -9.25 -13.45 -8.35
CA VAL A 251 -9.44 -12.16 -9.04
C VAL A 251 -10.08 -11.14 -8.10
N LYS A 252 -11.11 -11.57 -7.36
CA LYS A 252 -11.70 -10.74 -6.31
C LYS A 252 -10.68 -10.29 -5.25
N SER A 253 -9.66 -11.09 -4.93
CA SER A 253 -8.62 -10.68 -3.98
C SER A 253 -7.54 -9.75 -4.58
N MET A 254 -7.46 -9.58 -5.91
CA MET A 254 -6.66 -8.52 -6.55
C MET A 254 -7.33 -7.14 -6.37
N PHE A 255 -8.63 -7.07 -6.68
CA PHE A 255 -9.40 -5.82 -6.71
C PHE A 255 -10.05 -5.43 -5.37
N THR A 256 -9.99 -6.29 -4.33
CA THR A 256 -10.50 -5.95 -2.99
C THR A 256 -9.39 -5.88 -1.95
N SER A 257 -9.13 -4.67 -1.45
CA SER A 257 -8.12 -4.35 -0.41
C SER A 257 -8.47 -4.89 0.99
N LYS A 258 -9.38 -5.85 1.12
CA LYS A 258 -9.87 -6.39 2.39
C LYS A 258 -9.06 -7.61 2.83
N GLY A 259 -8.11 -7.37 3.73
CA GLY A 259 -7.28 -8.39 4.36
C GLY A 259 -5.88 -8.49 3.75
N VAL A 260 -4.95 -9.05 4.53
CA VAL A 260 -3.50 -9.03 4.24
C VAL A 260 -3.16 -9.53 2.84
N ARG A 261 -3.75 -10.66 2.42
CA ARG A 261 -3.49 -11.27 1.11
C ARG A 261 -3.83 -10.33 -0.06
N GLY A 262 -4.97 -9.64 -0.01
CA GLY A 262 -5.38 -8.71 -1.07
C GLY A 262 -4.55 -7.43 -1.10
N TRP A 263 -4.18 -6.89 0.07
CA TRP A 263 -3.29 -5.73 0.16
C TRP A 263 -1.90 -6.02 -0.39
N VAL A 264 -1.30 -7.17 -0.06
CA VAL A 264 -0.01 -7.60 -0.63
C VAL A 264 -0.12 -7.80 -2.15
N LEU A 265 -1.19 -8.46 -2.62
CA LEU A 265 -1.36 -8.78 -4.05
C LEU A 265 -1.54 -7.52 -4.91
N GLY A 266 -2.39 -6.58 -4.48
CA GLY A 266 -2.56 -5.29 -5.16
C GLY A 266 -1.27 -4.46 -5.16
N LYS A 267 -0.52 -4.44 -4.05
CA LYS A 267 0.76 -3.73 -3.99
C LYS A 267 1.82 -4.33 -4.92
N ALA A 268 1.85 -5.66 -5.07
CA ALA A 268 2.74 -6.33 -6.02
C ALA A 268 2.37 -5.98 -7.48
N LEU A 269 1.08 -6.02 -7.83
CA LEU A 269 0.57 -5.67 -9.16
C LEU A 269 0.88 -4.24 -9.57
N HIS A 270 0.61 -3.26 -8.71
CA HIS A 270 0.94 -1.85 -9.00
C HIS A 270 2.45 -1.66 -9.21
N HIS A 271 3.29 -2.39 -8.46
CA HIS A 271 4.75 -2.36 -8.65
C HIS A 271 5.18 -3.00 -9.98
N GLN A 272 4.55 -4.10 -10.41
CA GLN A 272 4.77 -4.70 -11.73
C GLN A 272 4.36 -3.76 -12.86
N HIS A 273 3.15 -3.19 -12.81
CA HIS A 273 2.69 -2.20 -13.80
C HIS A 273 3.64 -1.01 -13.89
N THR A 274 4.05 -0.45 -12.74
CA THR A 274 5.03 0.66 -12.67
C THR A 274 6.37 0.26 -13.29
N ARG A 275 6.83 -0.98 -13.11
CA ARG A 275 8.10 -1.48 -13.66
C ARG A 275 8.02 -1.78 -15.17
N VAL A 276 6.87 -2.24 -15.67
CA VAL A 276 6.64 -2.53 -17.09
C VAL A 276 6.47 -1.25 -17.90
N TYR A 277 5.83 -0.23 -17.32
CA TYR A 277 5.53 1.05 -17.96
C TYR A 277 6.32 2.24 -17.37
N ASN A 278 7.52 1.97 -16.85
CA ASN A 278 8.47 3.03 -16.51
C ASN A 278 9.04 3.65 -17.81
N PHE A 279 9.44 4.92 -17.82
CA PHE A 279 10.21 5.46 -18.93
C PHE A 279 11.70 5.29 -18.57
N ASP A 280 12.43 4.47 -19.32
CA ASP A 280 13.87 4.24 -19.09
C ASP A 280 14.73 4.95 -20.15
N ARG A 281 15.95 4.46 -20.40
CA ARG A 281 16.85 4.98 -21.44
C ARG A 281 16.62 4.37 -22.83
N LYS A 282 15.66 3.45 -22.97
CA LYS A 282 15.19 2.85 -24.23
C LYS A 282 13.81 3.35 -24.65
N THR A 283 13.09 4.09 -23.80
CA THR A 283 11.73 4.53 -24.10
C THR A 283 11.71 5.55 -25.25
N GLU A 284 11.32 5.07 -26.42
CA GLU A 284 10.94 5.89 -27.56
C GLU A 284 9.51 6.43 -27.36
N TRP A 285 9.25 7.65 -27.81
CA TRP A 285 7.93 8.29 -27.75
C TRP A 285 7.75 9.24 -28.94
N ASP A 286 6.51 9.55 -29.26
CA ASP A 286 6.12 10.43 -30.38
C ASP A 286 4.87 11.26 -29.99
N HIS A 287 4.49 12.26 -30.79
CA HIS A 287 3.33 13.10 -30.53
C HIS A 287 2.58 13.53 -31.80
N PHE A 288 1.28 13.24 -31.84
CA PHE A 288 0.39 13.60 -32.94
C PHE A 288 -0.77 14.47 -32.40
N GLU A 289 -0.97 15.66 -32.97
CA GLU A 289 -2.06 16.57 -32.56
C GLU A 289 -3.47 16.01 -32.83
N HIS A 290 -3.59 15.14 -33.84
CA HIS A 290 -4.85 14.58 -34.31
C HIS A 290 -4.62 13.24 -35.03
N PRO A 291 -5.63 12.33 -35.07
CA PRO A 291 -5.58 11.10 -35.86
C PRO A 291 -5.17 11.35 -37.31
N SER A 292 -4.11 10.68 -37.74
CA SER A 292 -3.48 10.84 -39.05
C SER A 292 -2.98 9.49 -39.60
N LYS A 293 -2.58 9.46 -40.88
CA LYS A 293 -1.87 8.28 -41.43
C LYS A 293 -0.54 8.04 -40.71
N ASP A 294 0.18 9.10 -40.33
CA ASP A 294 1.48 8.98 -39.66
C ASP A 294 1.35 8.40 -38.25
N MET A 295 0.31 8.81 -37.51
CA MET A 295 -0.08 8.18 -36.22
C MET A 295 -0.42 6.70 -36.41
N THR A 296 -1.07 6.36 -37.53
CA THR A 296 -1.44 4.97 -37.85
C THR A 296 -0.22 4.13 -38.23
N ASN A 297 0.72 4.69 -38.99
CA ASN A 297 2.02 4.08 -39.26
C ASN A 297 2.82 3.90 -37.97
N LYS A 298 2.79 4.88 -37.04
CA LYS A 298 3.48 4.73 -35.76
C LYS A 298 2.87 3.65 -34.87
N PHE A 299 1.57 3.35 -35.02
CA PHE A 299 0.99 2.14 -34.42
C PHE A 299 1.49 0.87 -35.12
N LEU A 300 1.55 0.86 -36.47
CA LEU A 300 2.06 -0.28 -37.25
C LEU A 300 3.55 -0.59 -36.99
N ASP A 301 4.39 0.41 -36.73
CA ASP A 301 5.77 0.25 -36.22
C ASP A 301 5.79 -0.62 -34.96
N LEU A 302 4.95 -0.27 -33.97
CA LEU A 302 4.92 -0.89 -32.63
C LEU A 302 4.33 -2.30 -32.63
N VAL A 303 3.74 -2.74 -33.75
CA VAL A 303 3.24 -4.10 -34.01
C VAL A 303 3.94 -4.75 -35.22
N HIS A 304 5.05 -4.18 -35.66
CA HIS A 304 5.97 -4.69 -36.68
C HIS A 304 5.35 -5.01 -38.05
N TYR A 305 4.35 -4.25 -38.52
CA TYR A 305 3.75 -4.39 -39.87
C TYR A 305 3.40 -5.84 -40.29
N ASP A 306 2.85 -6.62 -39.35
CA ASP A 306 2.50 -8.04 -39.53
C ASP A 306 3.71 -8.95 -39.85
N CYS A 307 4.87 -8.69 -39.25
CA CYS A 307 6.05 -9.55 -39.29
C CYS A 307 6.22 -10.34 -37.98
N GLY A 308 6.47 -11.65 -38.07
CA GLY A 308 6.71 -12.56 -36.96
C GLY A 308 5.44 -13.17 -36.33
N GLY A 309 4.30 -13.18 -37.04
CA GLY A 309 3.06 -13.85 -36.60
C GLY A 309 2.51 -13.38 -35.23
N ARG A 310 2.67 -12.09 -34.91
CA ARG A 310 2.53 -11.56 -33.55
C ARG A 310 1.07 -11.32 -33.13
N ILE A 311 0.71 -11.85 -31.97
CA ILE A 311 -0.54 -11.57 -31.23
C ILE A 311 -0.19 -10.67 -30.03
N PHE A 312 -1.07 -9.77 -29.63
CA PHE A 312 -0.87 -8.82 -28.54
C PHE A 312 -2.03 -8.84 -27.54
N THR A 313 -1.73 -8.94 -26.25
CA THR A 313 -2.71 -8.70 -25.19
C THR A 313 -2.92 -7.18 -25.02
N TYR A 314 -4.15 -6.70 -24.82
CA TYR A 314 -4.41 -5.26 -24.66
C TYR A 314 -5.44 -4.88 -23.59
N VAL A 315 -5.32 -3.64 -23.10
CA VAL A 315 -6.36 -2.91 -22.36
C VAL A 315 -6.47 -1.49 -22.90
N LEU A 316 -7.69 -1.04 -23.17
CA LEU A 316 -8.06 0.34 -23.42
C LEU A 316 -8.67 0.94 -22.14
N THR A 317 -8.07 2.00 -21.61
CA THR A 317 -8.54 2.69 -20.40
C THR A 317 -9.69 3.67 -20.68
N LEU A 318 -10.36 4.15 -19.62
CA LEU A 318 -11.45 5.14 -19.73
C LEU A 318 -10.97 6.49 -20.32
N ASP A 319 -9.73 6.87 -20.06
CA ASP A 319 -9.04 8.03 -20.64
C ASP A 319 -8.41 7.75 -22.02
N SER A 320 -8.83 6.67 -22.69
CA SER A 320 -8.49 6.33 -24.08
C SER A 320 -7.02 5.95 -24.32
N LEU A 321 -6.27 5.58 -23.27
CA LEU A 321 -4.92 5.05 -23.41
C LEU A 321 -5.00 3.56 -23.74
N LEU A 322 -4.51 3.19 -24.92
CA LEU A 322 -4.35 1.79 -25.33
C LEU A 322 -2.99 1.29 -24.81
N ARG A 323 -2.99 0.20 -24.04
CA ARG A 323 -1.81 -0.44 -23.46
C ARG A 323 -1.74 -1.89 -23.93
N PHE A 324 -0.58 -2.31 -24.45
CA PHE A 324 -0.42 -3.68 -24.99
C PHE A 324 1.02 -4.21 -24.91
N THR A 325 1.16 -5.55 -24.95
CA THR A 325 2.41 -6.32 -25.05
C THR A 325 2.15 -7.61 -25.84
N GLU A 326 3.18 -8.23 -26.42
CA GLU A 326 3.04 -9.48 -27.18
C GLU A 326 2.52 -10.66 -26.32
N THR A 327 1.74 -11.54 -26.94
CA THR A 327 1.26 -12.83 -26.41
C THR A 327 2.22 -13.96 -26.84
N GLY A 328 2.72 -14.70 -25.85
CA GLY A 328 3.64 -15.82 -26.03
C GLY A 328 4.03 -16.40 -24.66
N LYS A 329 4.45 -17.68 -24.63
CA LYS A 329 4.89 -18.39 -23.41
C LYS A 329 6.26 -17.89 -22.93
N GLU A 330 7.06 -17.43 -23.87
CA GLU A 330 8.38 -16.78 -23.75
C GLU A 330 8.32 -15.35 -23.15
N PHE A 331 7.12 -14.79 -22.98
CA PHE A 331 6.85 -13.49 -22.35
C PHE A 331 6.06 -13.61 -21.04
N GLY A 332 6.17 -14.76 -20.36
CA GLY A 332 5.58 -14.99 -19.04
C GLY A 332 6.20 -14.11 -17.95
N ILE A 333 5.57 -12.97 -17.66
CA ILE A 333 5.89 -12.16 -16.48
C ILE A 333 5.45 -12.92 -15.23
N ASP A 334 6.33 -13.01 -14.25
CA ASP A 334 6.13 -13.80 -13.04
C ASP A 334 4.92 -13.31 -12.22
N MET A 335 3.89 -14.17 -12.12
CA MET A 335 2.59 -13.95 -11.47
C MET A 335 1.65 -12.87 -12.05
N LEU A 336 0.39 -13.31 -12.26
CA LEU A 336 -0.86 -12.56 -12.47
C LEU A 336 -1.20 -12.16 -13.92
N SER A 337 -2.49 -11.91 -14.15
CA SER A 337 -3.09 -11.67 -15.48
C SER A 337 -2.48 -10.45 -16.18
N LYS A 338 -2.13 -10.62 -17.46
CA LYS A 338 -1.67 -9.52 -18.33
C LYS A 338 -2.68 -8.37 -18.39
N HIS A 339 -3.99 -8.66 -18.45
CA HIS A 339 -5.03 -7.62 -18.42
C HIS A 339 -5.04 -6.85 -17.10
N THR A 340 -4.80 -7.51 -15.95
CA THR A 340 -4.69 -6.84 -14.63
C THR A 340 -3.43 -5.97 -14.54
N MET A 341 -2.33 -6.41 -15.17
CA MET A 341 -1.10 -5.63 -15.26
C MET A 341 -1.30 -4.38 -16.14
N HIS A 342 -1.82 -4.54 -17.37
CA HIS A 342 -2.09 -3.41 -18.27
C HIS A 342 -3.08 -2.40 -17.68
N SER A 343 -4.08 -2.85 -16.90
CA SER A 343 -5.08 -1.97 -16.30
C SER A 343 -4.62 -1.22 -15.04
N ASP A 344 -3.41 -1.46 -14.53
CA ASP A 344 -2.95 -0.98 -13.21
C ASP A 344 -3.93 -1.36 -12.08
N VAL A 345 -4.49 -2.58 -12.14
CA VAL A 345 -5.55 -3.06 -11.22
C VAL A 345 -6.80 -2.17 -11.19
N SER A 346 -7.08 -1.42 -12.26
CA SER A 346 -8.28 -0.56 -12.33
C SER A 346 -9.57 -1.40 -12.29
N ILE A 347 -10.51 -1.00 -11.43
CA ILE A 347 -11.84 -1.63 -11.30
C ILE A 347 -12.64 -1.49 -12.60
N TYR A 348 -12.44 -0.39 -13.33
CA TYR A 348 -13.13 -0.05 -14.58
C TYR A 348 -12.14 0.19 -15.73
N ILE A 349 -12.49 -0.26 -16.92
CA ILE A 349 -11.78 -0.05 -18.19
C ILE A 349 -12.79 0.23 -19.31
N ALA A 350 -12.31 0.58 -20.50
CA ALA A 350 -13.17 0.67 -21.68
C ALA A 350 -13.24 -0.68 -22.42
N PHE A 351 -12.10 -1.33 -22.67
CA PHE A 351 -12.12 -2.62 -23.35
C PHE A 351 -10.82 -3.38 -23.12
N SER A 352 -10.85 -4.70 -23.29
CA SER A 352 -9.67 -5.54 -23.23
C SER A 352 -9.91 -6.86 -23.94
N GLY A 353 -8.83 -7.46 -24.41
CA GLY A 353 -8.85 -8.71 -25.16
C GLY A 353 -7.44 -9.01 -25.67
N GLU A 354 -7.39 -9.59 -26.85
CA GLU A 354 -6.20 -9.67 -27.70
C GLU A 354 -6.45 -9.03 -29.07
N PHE A 355 -5.36 -8.78 -29.80
CA PHE A 355 -5.42 -8.41 -31.20
C PHE A 355 -4.21 -8.94 -31.98
N PHE A 356 -4.30 -8.94 -33.29
CA PHE A 356 -3.17 -9.02 -34.21
C PHE A 356 -3.42 -8.13 -35.42
N VAL A 357 -2.36 -7.74 -36.13
CA VAL A 357 -2.49 -7.14 -37.45
C VAL A 357 -2.26 -8.22 -38.50
N ARG A 358 -2.95 -8.15 -39.65
CA ARG A 358 -2.69 -9.00 -40.82
C ARG A 358 -2.56 -8.16 -42.10
N ARG A 359 -1.67 -8.57 -43.01
CA ARG A 359 -1.42 -7.89 -44.29
C ARG A 359 -2.35 -8.42 -45.39
N LEU A 360 -2.94 -7.51 -46.13
CA LEU A 360 -4.01 -7.76 -47.10
C LEU A 360 -3.49 -7.80 -48.54
N LYS A 361 -4.08 -8.66 -49.37
CA LYS A 361 -3.78 -8.77 -50.80
C LYS A 361 -4.43 -7.68 -51.65
N TYR A 362 -5.56 -7.12 -51.23
CA TYR A 362 -6.33 -6.15 -52.03
C TYR A 362 -6.70 -4.91 -51.19
N PRO A 363 -5.72 -4.01 -50.89
CA PRO A 363 -5.87 -2.89 -49.95
C PRO A 363 -7.05 -1.94 -50.26
N HIS A 364 -7.46 -1.87 -51.52
CA HIS A 364 -8.54 -0.99 -51.99
C HIS A 364 -9.87 -1.74 -52.26
N ARG A 365 -10.00 -3.00 -51.83
CA ARG A 365 -11.26 -3.75 -51.86
C ARG A 365 -12.21 -3.20 -50.79
N GLY A 366 -13.46 -2.91 -51.19
CA GLY A 366 -14.44 -2.20 -50.37
C GLY A 366 -15.00 -3.01 -49.21
N ASP A 367 -15.47 -2.29 -48.18
CA ASP A 367 -15.99 -2.77 -46.89
C ASP A 367 -17.28 -3.63 -46.97
N THR A 368 -17.77 -3.92 -48.19
CA THR A 368 -19.04 -4.60 -48.49
C THR A 368 -18.90 -6.00 -49.09
N ASP A 369 -17.70 -6.37 -49.55
CA ASP A 369 -17.41 -7.75 -49.94
C ASP A 369 -17.13 -8.57 -48.67
N SER A 370 -17.60 -9.83 -48.61
CA SER A 370 -17.46 -10.70 -47.43
C SER A 370 -16.01 -10.73 -46.91
N PRO A 371 -15.71 -10.26 -45.68
CA PRO A 371 -14.34 -10.22 -45.12
C PRO A 371 -13.70 -11.60 -44.87
N GLU A 372 -14.44 -12.66 -45.17
CA GLU A 372 -14.13 -14.05 -44.86
C GLU A 372 -13.26 -14.70 -45.96
N ASP A 373 -13.24 -14.11 -47.16
CA ASP A 373 -12.52 -14.57 -48.36
C ASP A 373 -11.46 -13.58 -48.89
N GLU A 374 -11.08 -12.52 -48.15
CA GLU A 374 -9.94 -11.67 -48.57
C GLU A 374 -8.60 -12.40 -48.25
N PRO A 375 -7.76 -12.71 -49.26
CA PRO A 375 -6.51 -13.42 -49.02
C PRO A 375 -5.50 -12.53 -48.28
N THR A 376 -4.82 -13.13 -47.30
CA THR A 376 -3.63 -12.56 -46.67
C THR A 376 -2.37 -12.82 -47.51
N HIS A 377 -1.27 -12.16 -47.14
CA HIS A 377 0.05 -12.37 -47.74
C HIS A 377 1.07 -12.78 -46.66
N PRO A 378 2.02 -13.71 -46.95
CA PRO A 378 3.30 -13.73 -46.25
C PRO A 378 4.10 -12.45 -46.60
N PRO A 379 5.16 -12.09 -45.85
CA PRO A 379 5.86 -10.82 -46.01
C PRO A 379 6.33 -10.49 -47.44
N ASP A 380 6.70 -11.51 -48.22
CA ASP A 380 7.45 -11.38 -49.48
C ASP A 380 6.58 -11.24 -50.76
N ASP A 381 5.31 -11.61 -50.70
CA ASP A 381 4.50 -11.92 -51.91
C ASP A 381 3.87 -10.70 -52.63
N ILE A 382 4.28 -9.47 -52.28
CA ILE A 382 3.71 -8.25 -52.87
C ILE A 382 4.35 -7.98 -54.24
N GLY A 383 3.61 -8.26 -55.31
CA GLY A 383 4.09 -8.16 -56.70
C GLY A 383 4.73 -6.80 -57.04
N GLY A 384 6.07 -6.78 -57.10
CA GLY A 384 6.90 -5.57 -57.29
C GLY A 384 7.97 -5.35 -56.20
N GLY A 385 7.87 -6.08 -55.08
CA GLY A 385 8.94 -6.28 -54.12
C GLY A 385 9.80 -7.51 -54.45
N PRO A 386 11.14 -7.44 -54.33
CA PRO A 386 11.94 -8.55 -53.81
C PRO A 386 11.58 -8.82 -52.33
N PRO A 387 11.88 -10.01 -51.79
CA PRO A 387 11.76 -10.29 -50.35
C PRO A 387 12.63 -9.36 -49.49
N ASP A 388 13.74 -8.83 -50.04
CA ASP A 388 14.66 -7.91 -49.35
C ASP A 388 14.18 -6.44 -49.28
N LYS A 389 12.87 -6.18 -49.25
CA LYS A 389 12.30 -4.81 -49.10
C LYS A 389 11.48 -4.67 -47.83
N ASP A 390 11.57 -3.49 -47.23
CA ASP A 390 10.75 -3.08 -46.10
C ASP A 390 9.23 -3.21 -46.40
N PRO A 391 8.40 -3.53 -45.39
CA PRO A 391 6.96 -3.65 -45.55
C PRO A 391 6.30 -2.33 -46.00
N PRO A 392 5.17 -2.38 -46.73
CA PRO A 392 4.45 -1.17 -47.16
C PRO A 392 4.09 -0.24 -46.01
N THR A 393 4.31 1.06 -46.19
CA THR A 393 4.02 2.11 -45.20
C THR A 393 2.71 2.87 -45.47
N ASP A 394 1.75 2.23 -46.17
CA ASP A 394 0.37 2.73 -46.27
C ASP A 394 -0.57 1.83 -45.45
N PRO A 395 -1.27 2.36 -44.42
CA PRO A 395 -2.19 1.59 -43.57
C PRO A 395 -3.27 0.80 -44.32
N ALA A 396 -3.61 1.17 -45.56
CA ALA A 396 -4.59 0.46 -46.37
C ALA A 396 -4.22 -1.01 -46.67
N TYR A 397 -2.93 -1.37 -46.58
CA TYR A 397 -2.44 -2.75 -46.72
C TYR A 397 -2.66 -3.61 -45.47
N TYR A 398 -3.21 -3.06 -44.39
CA TYR A 398 -3.26 -3.70 -43.08
C TYR A 398 -4.68 -3.75 -42.51
N GLU A 399 -4.94 -4.83 -41.77
CA GLU A 399 -6.13 -5.00 -40.98
C GLU A 399 -5.78 -5.32 -39.53
N LEU A 400 -6.30 -4.53 -38.59
CA LEU A 400 -6.31 -4.85 -37.17
C LEU A 400 -7.52 -5.73 -36.87
N VAL A 401 -7.26 -6.98 -36.49
CA VAL A 401 -8.26 -7.92 -35.98
C VAL A 401 -8.16 -7.94 -34.46
N ILE A 402 -9.23 -7.56 -33.77
CA ILE A 402 -9.24 -7.28 -32.33
C ILE A 402 -10.49 -7.86 -31.65
N ASP A 403 -10.33 -8.47 -30.48
CA ASP A 403 -11.39 -9.22 -29.80
C ASP A 403 -11.75 -8.68 -28.40
N ASN A 404 -12.74 -9.31 -27.75
CA ASN A 404 -13.12 -9.12 -26.34
C ASN A 404 -12.64 -10.26 -25.41
N ASP A 405 -11.64 -11.04 -25.82
CA ASP A 405 -11.16 -12.22 -25.08
C ASP A 405 -10.28 -11.84 -23.88
N SER A 406 -10.93 -11.47 -22.78
CA SER A 406 -10.24 -11.05 -21.57
C SER A 406 -10.79 -11.73 -20.33
N GLY A 407 -10.16 -12.82 -19.90
CA GLY A 407 -10.56 -13.56 -18.69
C GLY A 407 -10.78 -12.70 -17.44
N THR A 408 -10.18 -11.50 -17.34
CA THR A 408 -10.34 -10.57 -16.19
C THR A 408 -11.56 -9.65 -16.27
N TYR A 409 -11.96 -9.22 -17.47
CA TYR A 409 -13.00 -8.18 -17.67
C TYR A 409 -14.16 -8.59 -18.59
N ARG A 410 -13.97 -9.63 -19.42
CA ARG A 410 -14.87 -10.21 -20.43
C ARG A 410 -15.88 -9.18 -21.01
N PRO A 411 -15.40 -8.16 -21.77
CA PRO A 411 -16.26 -7.10 -22.30
C PRO A 411 -17.43 -7.60 -23.15
N ASN A 412 -18.54 -6.87 -23.15
CA ASN A 412 -19.77 -7.29 -23.82
C ASN A 412 -19.64 -7.17 -25.34
N ALA A 413 -19.77 -8.29 -26.05
CA ALA A 413 -19.69 -8.38 -27.51
C ALA A 413 -20.67 -7.45 -28.26
N GLN A 414 -21.83 -7.13 -27.67
CA GLN A 414 -22.79 -6.15 -28.21
C GLN A 414 -22.23 -4.72 -28.31
N LYS A 415 -21.00 -4.48 -27.83
CA LYS A 415 -20.28 -3.21 -27.91
C LYS A 415 -19.15 -3.21 -28.96
N LEU A 416 -18.89 -4.34 -29.64
CA LEU A 416 -17.82 -4.47 -30.63
C LEU A 416 -17.95 -3.45 -31.77
N ASP A 417 -19.15 -3.21 -32.31
CA ASP A 417 -19.35 -2.14 -33.32
C ASP A 417 -18.96 -0.74 -32.81
N ARG A 418 -19.15 -0.46 -31.51
CA ARG A 418 -18.76 0.82 -30.90
C ARG A 418 -17.25 0.91 -30.70
N LEU A 419 -16.58 -0.20 -30.37
CA LEU A 419 -15.12 -0.29 -30.39
C LEU A 419 -14.58 -0.11 -31.81
N ARG A 420 -15.13 -0.82 -32.80
CA ARG A 420 -14.77 -0.73 -34.22
C ARG A 420 -14.87 0.70 -34.74
N ALA A 421 -15.97 1.39 -34.45
CA ALA A 421 -16.16 2.80 -34.81
C ALA A 421 -15.17 3.75 -34.11
N PHE A 422 -14.85 3.50 -32.84
CA PHE A 422 -13.88 4.30 -32.07
C PHE A 422 -12.43 4.09 -32.53
N LEU A 423 -12.05 2.88 -32.91
CA LEU A 423 -10.73 2.59 -33.46
C LEU A 423 -10.59 3.13 -34.90
N ARG A 424 -11.63 2.99 -35.74
CA ARG A 424 -11.66 3.54 -37.11
C ARG A 424 -11.50 5.07 -37.16
N SER A 425 -12.00 5.81 -36.15
CA SER A 425 -11.81 7.26 -36.07
C SER A 425 -10.45 7.70 -35.52
N ASN A 426 -9.68 6.75 -34.95
CA ASN A 426 -8.36 6.97 -34.38
C ASN A 426 -7.19 6.48 -35.26
N PHE A 427 -7.45 5.53 -36.16
CA PHE A 427 -6.46 4.97 -37.09
C PHE A 427 -6.85 5.19 -38.57
N PRO A 428 -6.74 6.41 -39.12
CA PRO A 428 -7.11 6.71 -40.50
C PRO A 428 -6.39 5.84 -41.55
N GLY A 429 -7.17 5.02 -42.24
CA GLY A 429 -6.71 4.17 -43.35
C GLY A 429 -6.46 2.71 -42.99
N LEU A 430 -6.39 2.35 -41.70
CA LEU A 430 -6.27 0.97 -41.25
C LEU A 430 -7.63 0.26 -41.33
N LYS A 431 -7.72 -0.94 -41.94
CA LYS A 431 -8.95 -1.74 -41.81
C LYS A 431 -9.07 -2.22 -40.37
N ILE A 432 -10.27 -2.15 -39.78
CA ILE A 432 -10.54 -2.63 -38.42
C ILE A 432 -11.65 -3.68 -38.47
N VAL A 433 -11.38 -4.86 -37.93
CA VAL A 433 -12.32 -5.97 -37.72
C VAL A 433 -12.38 -6.30 -36.24
N THR A 434 -13.59 -6.43 -35.71
CA THR A 434 -13.86 -6.81 -34.32
C THR A 434 -14.53 -8.17 -34.28
N LEU A 435 -14.02 -9.10 -33.46
CA LEU A 435 -14.54 -10.46 -33.30
C LEU A 435 -15.10 -10.69 -31.89
N ASP A 436 -16.13 -11.53 -31.78
CA ASP A 436 -16.70 -12.01 -30.52
C ASP A 436 -15.99 -13.29 -30.06
N SER A 437 -15.39 -13.29 -28.87
CA SER A 437 -14.71 -14.44 -28.28
C SER A 437 -15.60 -15.66 -28.01
N GLN A 438 -16.93 -15.51 -28.09
CA GLN A 438 -17.89 -16.61 -28.00
C GLN A 438 -18.50 -16.96 -29.36
N ALA A 439 -18.98 -15.96 -30.12
CA ALA A 439 -19.68 -16.21 -31.38
C ALA A 439 -18.76 -16.43 -32.59
N ASP A 440 -17.55 -15.83 -32.61
CA ASP A 440 -16.52 -16.04 -33.63
C ASP A 440 -15.41 -17.02 -33.15
N ALA A 441 -15.66 -17.82 -32.09
CA ALA A 441 -14.61 -18.62 -31.42
C ALA A 441 -13.78 -19.50 -32.39
N ASP A 442 -14.42 -20.30 -33.24
CA ASP A 442 -13.72 -21.15 -34.24
C ASP A 442 -12.89 -20.34 -35.24
N LYS A 443 -13.44 -19.19 -35.66
CA LYS A 443 -12.84 -18.27 -36.64
C LYS A 443 -11.63 -17.54 -36.04
N MET A 444 -11.74 -17.12 -34.78
CA MET A 444 -10.65 -16.56 -33.98
C MET A 444 -9.57 -17.60 -33.70
N ALA A 445 -9.94 -18.83 -33.31
CA ALA A 445 -9.01 -19.92 -33.07
C ALA A 445 -8.20 -20.26 -34.34
N LYS A 446 -8.88 -20.32 -35.50
CA LYS A 446 -8.24 -20.49 -36.81
C LYS A 446 -7.26 -19.34 -37.12
N MET A 447 -7.69 -18.08 -37.07
CA MET A 447 -6.80 -16.94 -37.39
C MET A 447 -5.63 -16.81 -36.40
N LYS A 448 -5.85 -17.06 -35.10
CA LYS A 448 -4.77 -17.10 -34.10
C LYS A 448 -3.84 -18.31 -34.31
N GLN A 449 -4.29 -19.41 -34.92
CA GLN A 449 -3.43 -20.52 -35.33
C GLN A 449 -2.61 -20.17 -36.57
N GLU A 450 -3.21 -19.57 -37.61
CA GLU A 450 -2.50 -19.11 -38.81
C GLU A 450 -1.35 -18.15 -38.46
N GLN A 451 -1.53 -17.28 -37.45
CA GLN A 451 -0.44 -16.43 -36.94
C GLN A 451 0.61 -17.20 -36.13
N ARG A 452 0.24 -18.25 -35.37
CA ARG A 452 1.22 -19.13 -34.69
C ARG A 452 2.06 -19.92 -35.70
N ASP A 453 1.42 -20.51 -36.71
CA ASP A 453 2.08 -21.27 -37.78
C ASP A 453 3.08 -20.38 -38.54
N ARG A 454 2.71 -19.11 -38.80
CA ARG A 454 3.62 -18.09 -39.34
C ARG A 454 4.76 -17.74 -38.40
N LYS A 455 4.53 -17.60 -37.09
CA LYS A 455 5.59 -17.32 -36.11
C LYS A 455 6.60 -18.47 -36.01
N GLU A 456 6.17 -19.71 -36.22
CA GLU A 456 7.07 -20.87 -36.34
C GLU A 456 7.82 -20.89 -37.69
N ALA A 457 7.16 -20.55 -38.80
CA ALA A 457 7.71 -20.58 -40.15
C ALA A 457 8.67 -19.42 -40.50
N GLU A 458 8.40 -18.20 -40.02
CA GLU A 458 9.19 -16.98 -40.29
C GLU A 458 10.56 -16.99 -39.55
N GLY A 459 10.85 -18.03 -38.77
CA GLY A 459 12.21 -18.46 -38.48
C GLY A 459 12.99 -17.66 -37.43
N ASP A 460 12.49 -16.49 -37.01
CA ASP A 460 13.10 -15.57 -36.02
C ASP A 460 13.05 -16.11 -34.57
N ASN A 461 13.58 -17.32 -34.42
CA ASN A 461 13.60 -18.11 -33.20
C ASN A 461 14.58 -17.52 -32.19
N ILE A 462 14.07 -16.75 -31.22
CA ILE A 462 14.80 -16.45 -29.99
C ILE A 462 14.99 -17.77 -29.22
N VAL A 463 16.13 -18.44 -29.45
CA VAL A 463 16.41 -19.80 -28.94
C VAL A 463 16.44 -19.84 -27.42
N PHE A 464 15.30 -20.16 -26.81
CA PHE A 464 15.13 -20.15 -25.36
C PHE A 464 15.52 -21.51 -24.75
N ARG A 465 16.63 -21.55 -24.01
CA ARG A 465 16.94 -22.65 -23.06
C ARG A 465 16.32 -22.36 -21.70
N GLN A 466 15.02 -22.65 -21.55
CA GLN A 466 14.27 -22.38 -20.32
C GLN A 466 14.41 -23.53 -19.31
N GLY A 467 14.53 -23.20 -18.02
CA GLY A 467 14.16 -24.13 -16.95
C GLY A 467 12.67 -24.00 -16.69
N SER A 468 11.89 -25.05 -16.94
CA SER A 468 10.43 -25.01 -16.84
C SER A 468 9.92 -25.10 -15.39
N THR A 469 9.32 -24.03 -14.89
CA THR A 469 8.11 -24.03 -14.03
C THR A 469 7.64 -22.59 -13.85
N GLY A 470 6.40 -22.28 -14.24
CA GLY A 470 5.79 -20.95 -14.08
C GLY A 470 4.99 -20.54 -15.31
N SER A 471 3.71 -20.91 -15.34
CA SER A 471 2.76 -20.46 -16.38
C SER A 471 2.09 -19.15 -15.97
N SER A 472 2.12 -18.16 -16.88
CA SER A 472 1.11 -17.10 -16.90
C SER A 472 -0.21 -17.70 -17.37
N ILE A 473 -1.33 -17.36 -16.74
CA ILE A 473 -2.67 -17.81 -17.19
C ILE A 473 -3.17 -16.88 -18.30
N SER A 474 -3.25 -17.41 -19.52
CA SER A 474 -3.97 -16.84 -20.67
C SER A 474 -5.41 -17.38 -20.73
N SER A 475 -6.24 -16.84 -21.63
CA SER A 475 -7.59 -17.38 -21.89
C SER A 475 -7.54 -18.84 -22.38
N SER A 476 -6.58 -19.13 -23.27
CA SER A 476 -6.27 -20.48 -23.77
C SER A 476 -5.89 -21.49 -22.69
N ASP A 477 -5.48 -21.02 -21.50
CA ASP A 477 -5.06 -21.86 -20.38
C ASP A 477 -6.19 -22.00 -19.33
N GLU A 478 -7.34 -21.34 -19.53
CA GLU A 478 -8.54 -21.56 -18.70
C GLU A 478 -9.29 -22.84 -19.13
N GLU A 479 -9.34 -23.18 -20.43
CA GLU A 479 -10.03 -24.39 -20.93
C GLU A 479 -9.39 -25.69 -20.43
N GLU A 480 -8.06 -25.76 -20.37
CA GLU A 480 -7.31 -26.92 -19.85
C GLU A 480 -7.56 -27.12 -18.34
N LEU A 481 -7.89 -26.05 -17.60
CA LEU A 481 -8.31 -26.11 -16.20
C LEU A 481 -9.79 -26.46 -16.02
N ASP A 482 -10.68 -25.90 -16.86
CA ASP A 482 -12.11 -26.22 -16.82
C ASP A 482 -12.35 -27.71 -17.17
N ALA A 483 -11.55 -28.29 -18.07
CA ALA A 483 -11.53 -29.74 -18.33
C ALA A 483 -11.11 -30.58 -17.11
N MET A 484 -10.19 -30.08 -16.28
CA MET A 484 -9.79 -30.72 -15.02
C MET A 484 -10.84 -30.58 -13.90
N GLU A 485 -11.66 -29.52 -13.91
CA GLU A 485 -12.73 -29.30 -12.93
C GLU A 485 -14.07 -29.97 -13.33
N ALA A 486 -14.29 -30.20 -14.63
CA ALA A 486 -15.47 -30.91 -15.16
C ALA A 486 -15.51 -32.42 -14.83
N GLY A 487 -14.35 -33.05 -14.63
CA GLY A 487 -14.26 -34.43 -14.10
C GLY A 487 -14.59 -35.56 -15.07
N ASP A 488 -14.23 -35.41 -16.36
CA ASP A 488 -14.44 -36.45 -17.37
C ASP A 488 -13.33 -37.54 -17.33
N GLU A 489 -13.71 -38.82 -17.25
CA GLU A 489 -12.80 -39.91 -16.80
C GLU A 489 -11.88 -40.51 -17.90
N HIS A 490 -11.59 -39.79 -18.99
CA HIS A 490 -10.78 -40.31 -20.11
C HIS A 490 -9.60 -39.41 -20.57
N ALA A 491 -8.73 -39.04 -19.62
CA ALA A 491 -7.35 -38.62 -19.90
C ALA A 491 -6.32 -39.27 -18.93
N GLY A 492 -5.10 -39.53 -19.40
CA GLY A 492 -4.13 -40.42 -18.76
C GLY A 492 -3.39 -39.86 -17.52
N HIS A 493 -3.14 -40.74 -16.55
CA HIS A 493 -2.50 -40.46 -15.25
C HIS A 493 -1.32 -39.46 -15.21
N HIS A 494 -1.52 -38.36 -14.47
CA HIS A 494 -0.49 -37.80 -13.57
C HIS A 494 -1.13 -37.38 -12.23
N HIS A 495 -0.45 -37.60 -11.10
CA HIS A 495 -0.97 -37.33 -9.75
C HIS A 495 -0.27 -36.12 -9.11
N HIS A 496 -1.05 -35.13 -8.64
CA HIS A 496 -0.53 -33.95 -7.93
C HIS A 496 -1.15 -33.82 -6.52
N PRO A 497 -0.38 -33.96 -5.43
CA PRO A 497 -0.93 -34.15 -4.08
C PRO A 497 -1.29 -32.85 -3.31
N THR A 498 -1.44 -31.71 -4.01
CA THR A 498 -1.41 -30.38 -3.37
C THR A 498 -2.79 -29.79 -3.05
N MET A 499 -3.75 -29.85 -3.98
CA MET A 499 -5.09 -29.25 -3.79
C MET A 499 -5.89 -29.92 -2.67
N HIS A 500 -5.86 -31.26 -2.61
CA HIS A 500 -6.80 -32.04 -1.79
C HIS A 500 -6.59 -31.90 -0.26
N ARG A 501 -5.47 -31.29 0.17
CA ARG A 501 -5.12 -31.08 1.58
C ARG A 501 -5.74 -29.78 2.14
N ILE A 502 -5.65 -28.69 1.36
CA ILE A 502 -6.13 -27.34 1.75
C ILE A 502 -7.64 -27.35 2.03
N GLY A 503 -8.42 -28.10 1.24
CA GLY A 503 -9.87 -28.22 1.45
C GLY A 503 -10.27 -28.84 2.80
N ARG A 504 -9.49 -29.78 3.33
CA ARG A 504 -9.78 -30.43 4.63
C ARG A 504 -9.47 -29.51 5.80
N GLU A 505 -8.34 -28.80 5.74
CA GLU A 505 -7.93 -27.86 6.81
C GLU A 505 -8.91 -26.68 6.96
N ALA A 506 -9.52 -26.24 5.86
CA ALA A 506 -10.58 -25.23 5.88
C ALA A 506 -11.88 -25.73 6.53
N GLN A 507 -12.29 -26.98 6.31
CA GLN A 507 -13.47 -27.57 6.95
C GLN A 507 -13.27 -27.74 8.47
N HIS A 508 -12.10 -28.25 8.90
CA HIS A 508 -11.77 -28.37 10.32
C HIS A 508 -11.79 -27.02 11.06
N HIS A 509 -11.25 -25.95 10.47
CA HIS A 509 -11.34 -24.60 11.05
C HIS A 509 -12.78 -24.05 11.11
N GLY A 510 -13.65 -24.48 10.19
CA GLY A 510 -15.07 -24.13 10.19
C GLY A 510 -15.86 -24.76 11.34
N GLN A 511 -15.55 -26.01 11.71
CA GLN A 511 -16.24 -26.72 12.80
C GLN A 511 -15.77 -26.26 14.19
N ALA A 512 -14.46 -26.17 14.43
CA ALA A 512 -13.92 -25.74 15.72
C ALA A 512 -14.48 -24.38 16.18
N LYS A 513 -14.66 -23.44 15.23
CA LYS A 513 -15.22 -22.11 15.49
C LYS A 513 -16.73 -22.09 15.78
N LYS A 514 -17.42 -23.21 15.56
CA LYS A 514 -18.87 -23.39 15.76
C LYS A 514 -19.20 -24.13 17.06
N GLU A 515 -18.26 -24.91 17.57
CA GLU A 515 -18.35 -25.57 18.89
C GLU A 515 -17.98 -24.59 20.00
N HIS A 516 -16.90 -23.80 19.82
CA HIS A 516 -16.37 -22.88 20.84
C HIS A 516 -17.30 -21.71 21.24
N LEU A 517 -18.49 -21.60 20.64
CA LEU A 517 -19.50 -20.55 20.89
C LEU A 517 -20.75 -21.06 21.62
N LYS A 518 -20.86 -22.35 21.95
CA LYS A 518 -22.03 -22.90 22.67
C LYS A 518 -21.95 -22.75 24.19
N ASP A 519 -20.78 -22.94 24.78
CA ASP A 519 -20.63 -23.11 26.23
C ASP A 519 -20.33 -21.80 26.95
N TYR A 520 -21.34 -20.93 27.09
CA TYR A 520 -21.28 -19.82 28.05
C TYR A 520 -22.64 -19.42 28.63
N ARG A 521 -22.98 -19.96 29.81
CA ARG A 521 -23.94 -19.37 30.75
C ARG A 521 -23.47 -19.55 32.20
N PRO A 522 -23.79 -18.63 33.15
CA PRO A 522 -23.00 -18.53 34.39
C PRO A 522 -23.74 -18.82 35.71
N ARG A 523 -22.93 -19.20 36.72
CA ARG A 523 -23.02 -18.81 38.16
C ARG A 523 -24.01 -19.53 39.08
N LYS A 524 -23.47 -20.34 40.03
CA LYS A 524 -23.57 -20.14 41.52
C LYS A 524 -22.96 -21.31 42.32
N GLY A 525 -22.32 -20.98 43.45
CA GLY A 525 -22.18 -21.86 44.63
C GLY A 525 -20.97 -22.82 44.68
N GLY A 526 -20.46 -23.03 45.90
CA GLY A 526 -19.74 -24.23 46.34
C GLY A 526 -20.44 -24.79 47.61
N PRO A 527 -19.84 -25.67 48.43
CA PRO A 527 -18.42 -26.09 48.45
C PRO A 527 -18.15 -27.62 48.60
N ARG A 528 -16.86 -28.00 48.50
CA ARG A 528 -16.15 -29.15 49.14
C ARG A 528 -16.57 -30.63 48.90
N GLN A 529 -15.51 -31.43 48.69
CA GLN A 529 -15.28 -32.83 49.10
C GLN A 529 -15.92 -34.01 48.32
N ALA A 530 -15.02 -34.78 47.68
CA ALA A 530 -14.80 -36.24 47.75
C ALA A 530 -15.86 -37.28 47.28
N ALA A 531 -15.32 -38.33 46.65
CA ALA A 531 -15.80 -39.71 46.50
C ALA A 531 -16.92 -40.07 45.49
N GLU A 532 -16.57 -41.01 44.62
CA GLU A 532 -17.27 -42.26 44.23
C GLU A 532 -18.67 -42.30 43.59
N GLU A 533 -18.70 -43.01 42.45
CA GLU A 533 -19.67 -43.99 41.92
C GLU A 533 -21.15 -43.65 41.55
N GLU A 534 -21.41 -43.89 40.26
CA GLU A 534 -22.54 -44.62 39.63
C GLU A 534 -24.02 -44.18 39.64
N GLN A 535 -24.60 -44.39 38.44
CA GLN A 535 -25.96 -44.86 38.08
C GLN A 535 -27.22 -43.95 38.17
N ASP A 536 -27.77 -43.76 36.95
CA ASP A 536 -29.16 -44.02 36.54
C ASP A 536 -30.36 -43.13 36.93
N ALA A 537 -30.79 -42.38 35.90
CA ALA A 537 -32.05 -42.63 35.15
C ALA A 537 -33.28 -41.71 35.33
N ALA A 538 -34.07 -41.72 34.24
CA ALA A 538 -35.48 -41.35 34.06
C ALA A 538 -35.93 -39.87 34.06
N GLU A 539 -36.28 -39.42 32.85
CA GLU A 539 -37.57 -38.78 32.46
C GLU A 539 -38.30 -37.85 33.45
N SER A 540 -38.79 -36.66 33.04
CA SER A 540 -39.76 -36.53 31.95
C SER A 540 -40.18 -35.05 31.72
N SER A 541 -40.62 -34.73 30.48
CA SER A 541 -41.54 -33.60 30.13
C SER A 541 -41.09 -32.13 30.39
N ARG A 542 -41.67 -31.09 29.78
CA ARG A 542 -41.96 -30.77 28.35
C ARG A 542 -42.47 -29.30 28.25
N SER A 543 -42.05 -28.57 27.21
CA SER A 543 -42.80 -27.44 26.56
C SER A 543 -42.76 -25.99 27.12
N ALA A 544 -43.08 -25.04 26.22
CA ALA A 544 -43.30 -23.57 26.34
C ALA A 544 -42.19 -22.70 26.98
N SER A 545 -41.48 -21.74 26.35
CA SER A 545 -41.52 -20.98 25.07
C SER A 545 -42.13 -19.55 25.10
N LEU A 546 -41.26 -18.54 24.90
CA LEU A 546 -41.48 -17.13 24.46
C LEU A 546 -42.40 -16.21 25.31
N THR A 547 -42.31 -14.87 25.31
CA THR A 547 -41.47 -13.90 24.54
C THR A 547 -40.81 -12.87 25.52
N MET A 548 -40.48 -11.57 25.33
CA MET A 548 -40.58 -10.55 24.25
C MET A 548 -39.32 -9.60 24.24
N LYS A 549 -39.45 -8.28 23.98
CA LYS A 549 -38.35 -7.28 23.84
C LYS A 549 -38.81 -5.83 24.20
N PHE A 550 -37.91 -4.83 23.99
CA PHE A 550 -38.07 -3.35 23.98
C PHE A 550 -37.92 -2.62 25.36
N GLN A 551 -37.34 -1.40 25.48
CA GLN A 551 -36.37 -0.63 24.65
C GLN A 551 -35.81 0.62 25.41
N HIS A 552 -34.98 1.43 24.71
CA HIS A 552 -34.76 2.89 24.86
C HIS A 552 -33.61 3.43 25.76
N LEU A 553 -33.29 4.72 25.54
CA LEU A 553 -32.04 5.43 25.87
C LEU A 553 -32.27 6.68 26.75
N LEU A 554 -31.14 7.21 27.28
CA LEU A 554 -30.69 8.62 27.21
C LEU A 554 -30.67 9.44 28.52
N ALA A 555 -29.59 10.24 28.66
CA ALA A 555 -29.45 11.46 29.49
C ALA A 555 -29.51 11.32 31.03
N LEU A 556 -29.00 12.27 31.83
CA LEU A 556 -27.72 13.02 31.83
C LEU A 556 -27.58 13.67 33.22
N SER A 557 -26.36 13.92 33.71
CA SER A 557 -26.00 14.88 34.80
C SER A 557 -26.96 15.13 35.99
N VAL A 558 -26.51 14.80 37.20
CA VAL A 558 -26.86 15.55 38.44
C VAL A 558 -25.56 15.87 39.19
N SER A 559 -25.46 17.09 39.70
CA SER A 559 -24.21 17.67 40.25
C SER A 559 -23.93 17.33 41.72
N PHE A 560 -22.71 17.64 42.17
CA PHE A 560 -22.31 17.69 43.58
C PHE A 560 -23.30 18.48 44.46
N THR A 561 -23.82 17.84 45.52
CA THR A 561 -23.85 18.37 46.91
C THR A 561 -24.42 17.32 47.86
N THR A 562 -23.60 16.75 48.77
CA THR A 562 -23.94 16.36 50.17
C THR A 562 -22.78 15.59 50.83
N LEU A 563 -21.80 16.30 51.39
CA LEU A 563 -20.74 15.71 52.24
C LEU A 563 -20.87 16.19 53.69
N ALA A 564 -21.96 15.80 54.38
CA ALA A 564 -22.16 16.14 55.79
C ALA A 564 -23.24 15.27 56.49
N SER A 565 -22.97 13.99 56.80
CA SER A 565 -23.54 13.26 57.98
C SER A 565 -23.12 11.78 57.98
N ALA A 566 -21.86 11.48 58.33
CA ALA A 566 -21.38 10.08 58.46
C ALA A 566 -20.20 9.89 59.45
N ILE A 567 -20.05 10.75 60.47
CA ILE A 567 -19.01 10.59 61.51
C ILE A 567 -19.64 10.67 62.90
N ARG A 568 -19.94 9.51 63.49
CA ARG A 568 -20.16 9.34 64.92
C ARG A 568 -19.92 7.87 65.31
N GLY A 569 -18.89 7.60 66.11
CA GLY A 569 -18.76 6.34 66.85
C GLY A 569 -17.66 5.36 66.42
N LEU A 570 -16.39 5.79 66.33
CA LEU A 570 -15.23 4.92 66.59
C LEU A 570 -14.20 5.67 67.46
N ARG A 571 -13.36 4.93 68.19
CA ARG A 571 -12.44 5.47 69.21
C ARG A 571 -11.00 5.66 68.66
N PRO A 572 -10.20 6.58 69.23
CA PRO A 572 -8.95 7.01 68.60
C PRO A 572 -7.76 6.10 68.93
N GLN A 573 -7.33 5.28 67.98
CA GLN A 573 -5.94 4.79 67.93
C GLN A 573 -5.39 4.43 66.53
N GLU A 574 -6.23 4.37 65.48
CA GLU A 574 -5.82 4.03 64.11
C GLU A 574 -5.62 5.27 63.20
N LEU A 575 -5.02 6.34 63.74
CA LEU A 575 -4.90 7.64 63.05
C LEU A 575 -3.44 8.03 62.72
N LEU A 576 -2.58 7.04 62.49
CA LEU A 576 -1.13 7.21 62.32
C LEU A 576 -0.51 6.47 61.12
N ASN A 577 -1.33 5.78 60.29
CA ASN A 577 -0.91 5.20 59.01
C ASN A 577 -1.90 5.59 57.90
N ARG A 578 -1.68 6.76 57.29
CA ARG A 578 -2.18 7.07 55.94
C ARG A 578 -1.03 6.89 54.96
N PRO A 579 -1.21 6.24 53.80
CA PRO A 579 -0.19 6.19 52.77
C PRO A 579 -0.01 7.59 52.15
N ARG A 580 1.24 8.10 52.14
CA ARG A 580 1.61 9.41 51.56
C ARG A 580 1.28 9.57 50.08
N ILE A 581 1.05 8.47 49.37
CA ILE A 581 0.57 8.43 47.99
C ILE A 581 -0.65 9.37 47.77
N VAL A 582 -1.57 9.47 48.74
CA VAL A 582 -2.74 10.36 48.66
C VAL A 582 -2.36 11.84 48.82
N GLU A 583 -1.29 12.13 49.56
CA GLU A 583 -0.72 13.47 49.71
C GLU A 583 0.06 13.88 48.46
N ALA A 584 0.78 12.95 47.82
CA ALA A 584 1.39 13.15 46.51
C ALA A 584 0.34 13.39 45.40
N GLU A 585 -0.74 12.61 45.38
CA GLU A 585 -1.83 12.75 44.41
C GLU A 585 -2.58 14.08 44.57
N THR A 586 -2.83 14.53 45.82
CA THR A 586 -3.40 15.88 46.06
C THR A 586 -2.41 17.01 45.78
N ALA A 587 -1.10 16.82 46.02
CA ALA A 587 -0.07 17.82 45.73
C ALA A 587 0.25 17.97 44.22
N LEU A 588 -0.15 17.01 43.39
CA LEU A 588 -0.12 17.09 41.91
C LEU A 588 -1.44 17.63 41.32
N ALA A 589 -2.53 17.63 42.10
CA ALA A 589 -3.87 18.02 41.65
C ALA A 589 -4.32 19.41 42.16
N SER A 590 -3.70 19.96 43.21
CA SER A 590 -4.05 21.29 43.75
C SER A 590 -3.53 22.46 42.92
N GLU A 591 -2.40 22.28 42.23
CA GLU A 591 -1.85 23.16 41.21
C GLU A 591 -1.26 22.26 40.11
N ASP A 592 -1.68 22.39 38.85
CA ASP A 592 -1.01 21.66 37.74
C ASP A 592 0.34 22.33 37.44
N ILE A 593 1.35 21.90 38.18
CA ILE A 593 2.75 22.39 38.07
C ILE A 593 3.35 22.17 36.68
N PHE A 594 2.77 21.30 35.85
CA PHE A 594 3.26 21.02 34.50
C PHE A 594 2.60 21.91 33.44
N SER A 595 1.37 22.39 33.68
CA SER A 595 0.58 23.21 32.74
C SER A 595 1.30 24.45 32.16
N HIS A 596 2.25 25.01 32.92
CA HIS A 596 3.06 26.15 32.49
C HIS A 596 4.09 25.78 31.41
N PHE A 597 4.53 24.52 31.38
CA PHE A 597 5.59 24.01 30.50
C PHE A 597 5.07 23.46 29.15
N ASN A 598 3.76 23.45 28.89
CA ASN A 598 3.20 22.85 27.66
C ASN A 598 3.78 23.48 26.36
N LYS A 599 4.19 24.76 26.41
CA LYS A 599 4.89 25.41 25.29
C LYS A 599 6.29 24.85 25.08
N ASP A 600 7.03 24.68 26.17
CA ASP A 600 8.42 24.23 26.15
C ASP A 600 8.51 22.74 25.78
N LEU A 601 7.56 21.93 26.28
CA LEU A 601 7.34 20.55 25.87
C LEU A 601 7.13 20.41 24.37
N LEU A 602 6.22 21.20 23.79
CA LEU A 602 5.96 21.17 22.34
C LEU A 602 7.12 21.75 21.53
N SER A 603 7.88 22.71 22.07
CA SER A 603 9.07 23.29 21.43
C SER A 603 10.23 22.29 21.40
N LEU A 604 10.50 21.63 22.52
CA LEU A 604 11.52 20.58 22.67
C LEU A 604 11.19 19.38 21.79
N HIS A 605 9.96 18.84 21.89
CA HIS A 605 9.51 17.73 21.08
C HIS A 605 9.60 18.03 19.57
N LYS A 606 9.15 19.22 19.15
CA LYS A 606 9.30 19.68 17.78
C LYS A 606 10.76 19.70 17.34
N SER A 607 11.64 20.29 18.13
CA SER A 607 13.06 20.46 17.78
C SER A 607 13.77 19.10 17.65
N LEU A 608 13.46 18.13 18.52
CA LEU A 608 13.97 16.77 18.42
C LEU A 608 13.48 16.03 17.16
N VAL A 609 12.21 16.21 16.78
CA VAL A 609 11.58 15.53 15.63
C VAL A 609 11.87 16.22 14.28
N GLU A 610 12.21 17.50 14.27
CA GLU A 610 12.69 18.19 13.06
C GLU A 610 14.12 17.79 12.66
N VAL A 611 14.95 17.35 13.61
CA VAL A 611 16.28 16.77 13.32
C VAL A 611 16.15 15.29 12.97
N GLU A 612 16.79 14.89 11.87
CA GLU A 612 16.88 13.48 11.49
C GLU A 612 17.92 12.76 12.33
N SER A 613 17.56 11.57 12.80
CA SER A 613 18.46 10.66 13.52
C SER A 613 18.06 9.22 13.22
N ILE A 614 18.18 8.81 11.96
CA ILE A 614 18.09 7.38 11.64
C ILE A 614 19.28 6.69 12.29
N SER A 615 19.11 5.47 12.83
CA SER A 615 20.18 4.72 13.53
C SER A 615 21.49 4.70 12.71
N GLY A 616 22.56 5.21 13.31
CA GLY A 616 23.83 5.49 12.62
C GLY A 616 24.10 6.97 12.31
N ASN A 617 23.11 7.86 12.40
CA ASN A 617 23.18 9.29 12.07
C ASN A 617 22.70 10.21 13.22
N GLU A 618 22.90 9.79 14.47
CA GLU A 618 22.38 10.46 15.68
C GLU A 618 23.13 11.75 16.07
N LEU A 619 24.25 12.07 15.39
CA LEU A 619 25.15 13.16 15.75
C LEU A 619 24.46 14.51 15.92
N GLU A 620 23.59 14.89 14.97
CA GLU A 620 22.97 16.22 14.97
C GLU A 620 21.94 16.38 16.10
N VAL A 621 21.13 15.35 16.38
CA VAL A 621 20.14 15.41 17.48
C VAL A 621 20.84 15.36 18.84
N GLY A 622 21.90 14.56 18.97
CA GLY A 622 22.72 14.52 20.18
C GLY A 622 23.41 15.87 20.44
N ALA A 623 24.08 16.44 19.44
CA ALA A 623 24.76 17.73 19.57
C ALA A 623 23.79 18.92 19.73
N TRP A 624 22.52 18.77 19.34
CA TRP A 624 21.46 19.73 19.66
C TRP A 624 20.97 19.57 21.10
N LEU A 625 20.60 18.35 21.51
CA LEU A 625 20.06 18.07 22.85
C LEU A 625 21.08 18.32 23.95
N ALA A 626 22.36 18.03 23.71
CA ALA A 626 23.46 18.34 24.62
C ALA A 626 23.58 19.86 24.89
N ARG A 627 23.35 20.71 23.88
CA ARG A 627 23.35 22.17 24.05
C ARG A 627 22.09 22.64 24.79
N TYR A 628 20.92 22.15 24.39
CA TYR A 628 19.66 22.45 25.07
C TYR A 628 19.74 22.14 26.57
N LEU A 629 20.23 20.96 26.96
CA LEU A 629 20.37 20.56 28.37
C LEU A 629 21.40 21.42 29.13
N LYS A 630 22.54 21.76 28.51
CA LYS A 630 23.53 22.71 29.08
C LYS A 630 22.91 24.11 29.26
N GLU A 631 22.08 24.56 28.33
CA GLU A 631 21.33 25.84 28.40
C GLU A 631 20.23 25.82 29.48
N GLN A 632 19.64 24.65 29.78
CA GLN A 632 18.76 24.43 30.94
C GLN A 632 19.52 24.23 32.27
N GLY A 633 20.85 24.36 32.28
CA GLY A 633 21.68 24.29 33.49
C GLY A 633 22.11 22.89 33.94
N TYR A 634 21.92 21.85 33.12
CA TYR A 634 22.42 20.51 33.42
C TYR A 634 23.93 20.41 33.15
N THR A 635 24.64 19.67 34.00
CA THR A 635 25.93 19.08 33.62
C THR A 635 25.66 17.95 32.62
N VAL A 636 26.41 17.88 31.52
CA VAL A 636 26.18 16.91 30.44
C VAL A 636 27.50 16.26 30.00
N GLU A 637 27.57 14.94 30.13
CA GLU A 637 28.66 14.09 29.64
C GLU A 637 28.26 13.41 28.31
N GLU A 638 29.13 13.53 27.29
CA GLU A 638 28.96 12.91 25.97
C GLU A 638 29.77 11.60 25.92
N GLN A 639 29.08 10.45 26.08
CA GLN A 639 29.73 9.14 26.10
C GLN A 639 29.85 8.58 24.67
N LYS A 640 31.04 8.64 24.08
CA LYS A 640 31.31 8.09 22.75
C LYS A 640 31.04 6.57 22.69
N VAL A 641 30.17 6.17 21.76
CA VAL A 641 29.83 4.77 21.44
C VAL A 641 30.62 4.29 20.21
N SER A 642 30.66 5.11 19.15
CA SER A 642 31.45 4.85 17.94
C SER A 642 31.87 6.16 17.27
N GLU A 643 32.36 6.15 16.02
CA GLU A 643 32.64 7.41 15.32
C GLU A 643 31.32 8.16 15.06
N LYS A 644 31.26 9.44 15.45
CA LYS A 644 30.08 10.32 15.34
C LYS A 644 28.83 9.91 16.13
N ARG A 645 28.89 8.87 16.98
CA ARG A 645 27.73 8.41 17.79
C ARG A 645 28.09 8.38 19.27
N PHE A 646 27.25 8.98 20.11
CA PHE A 646 27.43 9.07 21.56
C PHE A 646 26.09 9.03 22.31
N ASN A 647 26.12 8.50 23.54
CA ASN A 647 25.05 8.70 24.51
C ASN A 647 25.22 10.05 25.20
N LEU A 648 24.14 10.57 25.80
CA LEU A 648 24.13 11.75 26.65
C LEU A 648 23.71 11.39 28.07
N LEU A 649 24.62 11.51 29.03
CA LEU A 649 24.27 11.54 30.45
C LEU A 649 24.13 13.01 30.88
N ALA A 650 22.98 13.39 31.43
CA ALA A 650 22.71 14.74 31.91
C ALA A 650 22.16 14.73 33.34
N TYR A 651 22.76 15.54 34.23
CA TYR A 651 22.37 15.63 35.63
C TYR A 651 22.38 17.11 36.09
N PRO A 652 21.38 17.56 36.86
CA PRO A 652 21.23 18.97 37.26
C PRO A 652 22.03 19.33 38.52
N GLY A 653 22.50 18.32 39.27
CA GLY A 653 23.32 18.48 40.46
C GLY A 653 24.83 18.40 40.19
N LYS A 654 25.56 17.97 41.22
CA LYS A 654 26.99 17.66 41.16
C LYS A 654 27.24 16.16 41.03
N GLU A 655 26.36 15.36 41.61
CA GLU A 655 26.46 13.89 41.57
C GLU A 655 25.84 13.36 40.27
N ARG A 656 26.66 12.70 39.44
CA ARG A 656 26.18 12.00 38.24
C ARG A 656 25.47 10.68 38.54
N ASN A 657 25.68 10.13 39.74
CA ASN A 657 25.18 8.83 40.16
C ASN A 657 23.96 8.99 41.07
N THR A 658 22.84 9.38 40.46
CA THR A 658 21.60 9.74 41.13
C THR A 658 20.76 8.51 41.52
N LYS A 659 19.80 8.67 42.44
CA LYS A 659 18.89 7.57 42.84
C LYS A 659 17.98 7.12 41.69
N VAL A 660 17.44 8.08 40.94
CA VAL A 660 16.56 7.82 39.80
C VAL A 660 17.28 8.19 38.51
N LEU A 661 17.19 7.31 37.52
CA LEU A 661 17.66 7.54 36.16
C LEU A 661 16.47 7.41 35.20
N LEU A 662 16.21 8.41 34.36
CA LEU A 662 15.28 8.28 33.25
C LEU A 662 16.07 8.05 31.96
N SER A 663 15.57 7.18 31.08
CA SER A 663 16.26 6.85 29.83
C SER A 663 15.30 6.61 28.67
N SER A 664 15.76 6.92 27.45
CA SER A 664 15.08 6.68 26.18
C SER A 664 16.07 6.88 25.02
N HIS A 665 15.74 6.46 23.80
CA HIS A 665 16.66 6.46 22.65
C HIS A 665 16.45 7.66 21.70
N MET A 666 17.55 8.13 21.12
CA MET A 666 17.59 9.28 20.20
C MET A 666 17.47 8.90 18.71
N ASP A 667 17.78 7.64 18.37
CA ASP A 667 17.67 7.14 17.00
C ASP A 667 16.24 6.72 16.62
N THR A 668 16.04 6.39 15.35
CA THR A 668 14.73 6.12 14.74
C THR A 668 14.87 5.23 13.50
N VAL A 669 13.87 4.42 13.14
CA VAL A 669 13.86 3.70 11.85
C VAL A 669 13.69 4.62 10.62
N PRO A 670 14.23 4.22 9.45
CA PRO A 670 13.90 4.87 8.19
C PRO A 670 12.41 4.70 7.80
N PRO A 671 11.91 5.48 6.82
CA PRO A 671 12.48 6.73 6.32
C PRO A 671 12.22 7.88 7.31
N PHE A 672 13.07 8.90 7.29
CA PHE A 672 12.82 10.15 8.00
C PHE A 672 11.74 10.99 7.31
N TRP A 673 10.83 11.55 8.11
CA TRP A 673 9.85 12.54 7.67
C TRP A 673 9.53 13.49 8.84
N PRO A 674 9.21 14.77 8.56
CA PRO A 674 9.45 15.86 9.49
C PRO A 674 8.23 16.15 10.36
N TYR A 675 8.47 16.86 11.47
CA TYR A 675 7.42 17.35 12.37
C TYR A 675 6.29 18.07 11.61
N LYS A 676 5.05 17.68 11.91
CA LYS A 676 3.84 18.26 11.33
C LYS A 676 2.70 18.23 12.36
N LEU A 677 2.09 19.39 12.59
CA LEU A 677 0.79 19.44 13.26
C LEU A 677 -0.35 19.06 12.30
N ALA A 678 -1.33 18.33 12.81
CA ALA A 678 -2.60 18.09 12.16
C ALA A 678 -3.75 18.19 13.17
N LYS A 679 -4.95 18.54 12.72
CA LYS A 679 -6.17 18.33 13.52
C LYS A 679 -6.59 16.88 13.37
N ASN A 680 -6.91 16.19 14.47
CA ASN A 680 -7.46 14.85 14.41
C ASN A 680 -8.81 14.89 13.67
N ALA A 681 -8.96 14.13 12.58
CA ALA A 681 -10.18 14.10 11.78
C ALA A 681 -11.40 13.57 12.57
N SER A 682 -11.15 12.69 13.55
CA SER A 682 -12.16 12.10 14.44
C SER A 682 -12.42 12.94 15.69
N SER A 683 -11.57 13.93 15.99
CA SER A 683 -11.73 14.84 17.13
C SER A 683 -11.11 16.21 16.81
N PRO A 684 -11.81 17.10 16.10
CA PRO A 684 -11.22 18.35 15.58
C PRO A 684 -10.73 19.36 16.62
N THR A 685 -11.02 19.12 17.90
CA THR A 685 -10.51 19.87 19.06
C THR A 685 -9.12 19.39 19.51
N HIS A 686 -8.74 18.15 19.16
CA HIS A 686 -7.47 17.55 19.56
C HIS A 686 -6.44 17.71 18.44
N THR A 687 -5.33 18.38 18.75
CA THR A 687 -4.18 18.50 17.86
C THR A 687 -3.33 17.23 17.97
N GLN A 688 -2.94 16.69 16.81
CA GLN A 688 -1.97 15.61 16.69
C GLN A 688 -0.64 16.13 16.17
N ILE A 689 0.43 15.59 16.72
CA ILE A 689 1.81 15.73 16.27
C ILE A 689 2.15 14.51 15.43
N TRP A 690 2.68 14.72 14.23
CA TRP A 690 3.07 13.70 13.27
C TRP A 690 4.56 13.88 12.93
N GLY A 691 5.31 12.80 12.75
CA GLY A 691 6.73 12.82 12.32
C GLY A 691 7.48 11.56 12.76
N ARG A 692 8.62 11.25 12.15
CA ARG A 692 9.44 10.10 12.57
C ARG A 692 10.08 10.37 13.94
N GLY A 693 9.86 9.45 14.87
CA GLY A 693 10.25 9.57 16.28
C GLY A 693 9.37 10.54 17.08
N SER A 694 8.23 11.00 16.54
CA SER A 694 7.26 11.76 17.32
C SER A 694 6.66 10.93 18.45
N VAL A 695 6.45 9.64 18.19
CA VAL A 695 6.09 8.63 19.18
C VAL A 695 7.36 7.96 19.71
N ASP A 696 8.23 7.50 18.81
CA ASP A 696 9.17 6.40 19.09
C ASP A 696 10.65 6.81 18.90
N ALA A 697 11.39 7.27 19.92
CA ALA A 697 10.95 7.57 21.29
C ALA A 697 11.22 9.03 21.72
N LYS A 698 11.35 9.98 20.76
CA LYS A 698 11.61 11.40 21.11
C LYS A 698 10.46 12.06 21.85
N GLY A 699 9.24 11.51 21.77
CA GLY A 699 8.12 11.82 22.67
C GLY A 699 8.45 11.57 24.14
N CYS A 700 9.10 10.43 24.44
CA CYS A 700 9.60 10.09 25.75
C CYS A 700 10.70 11.06 26.21
N ILE A 701 11.71 11.32 25.39
CA ILE A 701 12.81 12.27 25.71
C ILE A 701 12.25 13.65 26.12
N ALA A 702 11.32 14.20 25.33
CA ALA A 702 10.72 15.50 25.63
C ALA A 702 9.94 15.49 26.95
N ALA A 703 9.11 14.47 27.17
CA ALA A 703 8.28 14.38 28.37
C ALA A 703 9.10 14.08 29.65
N GLN A 704 10.13 13.24 29.57
CA GLN A 704 11.07 12.98 30.68
C GLN A 704 11.81 14.26 31.09
N THR A 705 12.36 14.99 30.12
CA THR A 705 13.12 16.23 30.35
C THR A 705 12.26 17.30 31.03
N ILE A 706 11.03 17.51 30.55
CA ILE A 706 10.11 18.51 31.12
C ILE A 706 9.59 18.08 32.50
N ALA A 707 9.32 16.78 32.73
CA ALA A 707 8.90 16.30 34.04
C ALA A 707 9.96 16.57 35.12
N VAL A 708 11.24 16.29 34.82
CA VAL A 708 12.35 16.59 35.74
C VAL A 708 12.52 18.10 35.95
N ALA A 709 12.48 18.91 34.88
CA ALA A 709 12.58 20.36 34.98
C ALA A 709 11.48 20.98 35.87
N ALA A 710 10.23 20.53 35.72
CA ALA A 710 9.11 20.98 36.55
C ALA A 710 9.25 20.55 38.02
N LEU A 711 9.65 19.30 38.29
CA LEU A 711 9.88 18.82 39.65
C LEU A 711 10.99 19.60 40.38
N LEU A 712 12.07 19.97 39.67
CA LEU A 712 13.16 20.79 40.20
C LEU A 712 12.70 22.23 40.46
N ALA A 713 12.01 22.86 39.50
CA ALA A 713 11.51 24.23 39.63
C ALA A 713 10.55 24.38 40.83
N HIS A 714 9.68 23.39 41.05
CA HIS A 714 8.77 23.33 42.20
C HIS A 714 9.37 22.68 43.46
N LYS A 715 10.69 22.40 43.47
CA LYS A 715 11.45 21.83 44.60
C LYS A 715 10.85 20.55 45.19
N LYS A 716 10.28 19.71 44.32
CA LYS A 716 9.72 18.40 44.67
C LYS A 716 10.81 17.31 44.74
N VAL A 717 11.92 17.51 44.03
CA VAL A 717 13.12 16.66 44.06
C VAL A 717 14.38 17.52 44.20
N GLY A 718 15.46 16.97 44.74
CA GLY A 718 16.78 17.60 44.75
C GLY A 718 17.50 17.45 43.40
N PRO A 719 18.51 18.30 43.12
CA PRO A 719 19.26 18.23 41.87
C PRO A 719 20.19 17.01 41.76
N ASP A 720 20.51 16.37 42.89
CA ASP A 720 21.31 15.13 42.95
C ASP A 720 20.45 13.85 43.08
N ASP A 721 19.10 13.98 43.12
CA ASP A 721 18.19 12.83 43.22
C ASP A 721 17.92 12.15 41.86
N VAL A 722 18.04 12.88 40.74
CA VAL A 722 17.56 12.45 39.41
C VAL A 722 18.48 12.86 38.25
N SER A 723 18.67 11.96 37.28
CA SER A 723 19.44 12.19 36.04
C SER A 723 18.74 11.60 34.80
N LEU A 724 19.21 12.00 33.63
CA LEU A 724 18.72 11.62 32.30
C LEU A 724 19.85 10.92 31.52
N LEU A 725 19.56 9.78 30.88
CA LEU A 725 20.47 9.10 29.96
C LEU A 725 19.78 8.87 28.62
N PHE A 726 20.19 9.60 27.59
CA PHE A 726 19.66 9.43 26.24
C PHE A 726 20.66 8.66 25.37
N VAL A 727 20.23 7.53 24.81
CA VAL A 727 21.10 6.56 24.13
C VAL A 727 20.94 6.54 22.61
N VAL A 728 21.82 5.81 21.93
CA VAL A 728 21.80 5.63 20.47
C VAL A 728 21.75 4.14 20.08
N GLY A 729 21.05 3.85 18.99
CA GLY A 729 21.08 2.56 18.31
C GLY A 729 20.15 1.48 18.84
N GLU A 730 19.12 1.82 19.63
CA GLU A 730 18.12 0.85 20.16
C GLU A 730 17.59 -0.03 19.03
N GLU A 731 17.05 0.64 18.01
CA GLU A 731 16.35 0.12 16.82
C GLU A 731 17.16 -0.89 15.99
N THR A 732 18.49 -0.87 16.14
CA THR A 732 19.42 -1.79 15.45
C THR A 732 20.05 -2.83 16.35
N GLY A 733 19.86 -2.71 17.67
CA GLY A 733 20.27 -3.70 18.66
C GLY A 733 20.74 -3.16 20.00
N GLY A 734 20.64 -1.87 20.31
CA GLY A 734 20.97 -1.30 21.64
C GLY A 734 22.46 -1.19 21.93
N ASP A 735 23.26 -0.67 20.99
CA ASP A 735 24.71 -0.51 21.19
C ASP A 735 25.06 0.64 22.15
N GLY A 736 24.27 1.71 22.17
CA GLY A 736 24.36 2.79 23.14
C GLY A 736 24.14 2.33 24.58
N MET A 737 23.06 1.62 24.88
CA MET A 737 22.82 1.17 26.26
C MET A 737 23.86 0.16 26.77
N ARG A 738 24.34 -0.75 25.92
CA ARG A 738 25.47 -1.62 26.31
C ARG A 738 26.75 -0.83 26.59
N ALA A 739 27.00 0.27 25.87
CA ALA A 739 28.10 1.17 26.19
C ALA A 739 27.87 1.91 27.52
N ALA A 740 26.62 2.26 27.86
CA ALA A 740 26.29 2.99 29.10
C ALA A 740 26.68 2.25 30.39
N ASN A 741 26.81 0.91 30.36
CA ASN A 741 27.36 0.12 31.48
C ASN A 741 28.78 0.59 31.89
N ALA A 742 29.57 1.09 30.94
CA ALA A 742 30.90 1.67 31.20
C ALA A 742 30.88 3.05 31.89
N LEU A 743 29.71 3.67 32.10
CA LEU A 743 29.54 4.82 32.99
C LEU A 743 29.52 4.40 34.47
N SER A 744 29.27 3.11 34.75
CA SER A 744 29.20 2.53 36.10
C SER A 744 28.22 3.24 37.04
N LEU A 745 27.11 3.73 36.48
CA LEU A 745 25.99 4.28 37.25
C LEU A 745 25.29 3.15 38.04
N SER A 746 24.82 3.46 39.24
CA SER A 746 24.15 2.52 40.13
C SER A 746 22.84 3.06 40.73
N PRO A 747 21.92 3.63 39.93
CA PRO A 747 20.64 4.14 40.42
C PRO A 747 19.78 3.05 41.07
N ASP A 748 18.98 3.43 42.06
CA ASP A 748 17.98 2.59 42.73
C ASP A 748 16.80 2.28 41.79
N THR A 749 16.39 3.25 40.97
CA THR A 749 15.31 3.10 39.99
C THR A 749 15.73 3.59 38.61
N VAL A 750 15.39 2.83 37.56
CA VAL A 750 15.50 3.26 36.16
C VAL A 750 14.13 3.30 35.50
N ILE A 751 13.80 4.40 34.84
CA ILE A 751 12.52 4.62 34.14
C ILE A 751 12.81 4.71 32.64
N PHE A 752 12.46 3.66 31.90
CA PHE A 752 12.64 3.55 30.46
C PHE A 752 11.43 4.12 29.72
N GLY A 753 11.71 4.89 28.67
CA GLY A 753 10.75 5.67 27.91
C GLY A 753 10.46 5.09 26.53
N GLU A 754 9.35 4.36 26.41
CA GLU A 754 8.88 3.70 25.18
C GLU A 754 7.35 3.88 25.02
N PRO A 755 6.76 3.79 23.81
CA PRO A 755 5.34 4.05 23.60
C PRO A 755 4.42 2.93 24.12
N THR A 756 3.87 3.12 25.31
CA THR A 756 3.07 2.13 26.07
C THR A 756 1.58 2.52 26.24
N ASP A 757 1.03 3.32 25.32
CA ASP A 757 -0.34 3.85 25.39
C ASP A 757 -0.62 4.63 26.70
N GLY A 758 0.41 5.26 27.28
CA GLY A 758 0.33 5.96 28.56
C GLY A 758 0.13 5.05 29.79
N ARG A 759 0.61 3.81 29.75
CA ARG A 759 0.46 2.81 30.83
C ARG A 759 1.79 2.20 31.26
N LEU A 760 1.84 1.64 32.47
CA LEU A 760 2.99 0.83 32.87
C LEU A 760 2.99 -0.52 32.15
N ALA A 761 4.08 -0.85 31.47
CA ALA A 761 4.31 -2.18 30.95
C ALA A 761 4.91 -3.06 32.06
N SER A 762 4.20 -4.13 32.42
CA SER A 762 4.62 -5.16 33.39
C SER A 762 5.69 -6.12 32.86
N GLY A 763 6.09 -5.96 31.59
CA GLY A 763 7.09 -6.77 30.93
C GLY A 763 6.98 -6.74 29.40
N HIS A 764 8.02 -7.24 28.72
CA HIS A 764 8.06 -7.36 27.27
C HIS A 764 8.58 -8.73 26.79
N LYS A 765 8.33 -9.04 25.51
CA LYS A 765 8.85 -10.26 24.88
C LYS A 765 10.36 -10.21 24.70
N GLY A 766 10.97 -11.39 24.73
CA GLY A 766 12.35 -11.59 24.32
C GLY A 766 12.53 -11.42 22.81
N MET A 767 13.78 -11.38 22.37
CA MET A 767 14.15 -11.18 20.97
C MET A 767 15.28 -12.12 20.55
N LEU A 768 15.16 -12.73 19.38
CA LEU A 768 16.22 -13.47 18.71
C LEU A 768 16.13 -13.21 17.20
N GLY A 769 17.11 -12.51 16.64
CA GLY A 769 17.25 -12.27 15.20
C GLY A 769 18.39 -13.08 14.60
N PHE A 770 18.23 -13.56 13.37
CA PHE A 770 19.28 -14.27 12.64
C PHE A 770 19.14 -14.14 11.12
N SER A 771 20.26 -14.29 10.42
CA SER A 771 20.31 -14.44 8.97
C SER A 771 20.64 -15.89 8.61
N LEU A 772 19.83 -16.47 7.73
CA LEU A 772 20.07 -17.78 7.13
C LEU A 772 20.68 -17.58 5.75
N HIS A 773 21.86 -18.14 5.53
CA HIS A 773 22.58 -18.11 4.26
C HIS A 773 22.75 -19.53 3.71
N VAL A 774 22.58 -19.68 2.40
CA VAL A 774 22.73 -20.93 1.69
C VAL A 774 23.67 -20.73 0.50
N THR A 775 24.66 -21.61 0.37
CA THR A 775 25.45 -21.79 -0.85
C THR A 775 25.13 -23.18 -1.41
N GLY A 776 24.43 -23.21 -2.54
CA GLY A 776 24.19 -24.42 -3.32
C GLY A 776 25.37 -24.74 -4.23
N LYS A 777 25.06 -25.24 -5.44
CA LYS A 777 26.03 -25.46 -6.51
C LYS A 777 25.39 -25.08 -7.85
N ALA A 778 25.97 -24.11 -8.53
CA ALA A 778 25.53 -23.67 -9.84
C ALA A 778 25.54 -24.81 -10.87
N ALA A 779 24.51 -24.82 -11.73
CA ALA A 779 24.39 -25.69 -12.90
C ALA A 779 23.40 -25.08 -13.90
N HIS A 780 23.44 -25.52 -15.16
CA HIS A 780 22.41 -25.19 -16.14
C HIS A 780 21.08 -25.87 -15.72
N SER A 781 19.96 -25.13 -15.74
CA SER A 781 18.67 -25.60 -15.19
C SER A 781 18.17 -26.91 -15.79
N GLY A 782 18.42 -27.15 -17.08
CA GLY A 782 18.09 -28.40 -17.78
C GLY A 782 18.91 -29.64 -17.38
N TYR A 783 19.92 -29.48 -16.51
CA TYR A 783 20.70 -30.60 -15.94
C TYR A 783 20.79 -30.48 -14.40
N PRO A 784 19.66 -30.39 -13.68
CA PRO A 784 19.62 -29.92 -12.29
C PRO A 784 20.25 -30.91 -11.29
N TRP A 785 20.47 -32.16 -11.70
CA TRP A 785 21.21 -33.17 -10.93
C TRP A 785 22.72 -32.89 -10.84
N LEU A 786 23.28 -32.05 -11.72
CA LEU A 786 24.69 -31.65 -11.65
C LEU A 786 24.96 -30.59 -10.57
N GLY A 787 23.91 -29.94 -10.06
CA GLY A 787 23.97 -28.87 -9.06
C GLY A 787 23.11 -29.13 -7.82
N VAL A 788 22.98 -28.10 -6.98
CA VAL A 788 22.06 -28.05 -5.84
C VAL A 788 21.48 -26.64 -5.74
N SER A 789 20.15 -26.51 -5.84
CA SER A 789 19.47 -25.21 -5.82
C SER A 789 19.43 -24.63 -4.39
N ALA A 790 20.15 -23.53 -4.16
CA ALA A 790 20.14 -22.81 -2.90
C ALA A 790 18.73 -22.37 -2.49
N ASN A 791 17.93 -21.91 -3.46
CA ASN A 791 16.51 -21.55 -3.24
C ASN A 791 15.70 -22.74 -2.70
N SER A 792 15.94 -23.96 -3.21
CA SER A 792 15.23 -25.16 -2.75
C SER A 792 15.64 -25.57 -1.32
N VAL A 793 16.93 -25.43 -0.96
CA VAL A 793 17.38 -25.66 0.43
C VAL A 793 16.79 -24.61 1.37
N LEU A 794 16.77 -23.34 0.95
CA LEU A 794 16.21 -22.23 1.72
C LEU A 794 14.70 -22.45 1.95
N MET A 795 13.93 -22.79 0.92
CA MET A 795 12.51 -23.14 1.06
C MET A 795 12.29 -24.27 2.06
N SER A 796 13.12 -25.33 2.03
CA SER A 796 13.02 -26.44 2.98
C SER A 796 13.34 -26.03 4.43
N ALA A 797 14.29 -25.10 4.63
CA ALA A 797 14.62 -24.56 5.94
C ALA A 797 13.51 -23.62 6.47
N LEU A 798 12.97 -22.74 5.62
CA LEU A 798 11.90 -21.83 5.99
C LEU A 798 10.59 -22.57 6.31
N ALA A 799 10.25 -23.63 5.56
CA ALA A 799 9.12 -24.49 5.90
C ALA A 799 9.28 -25.12 7.29
N ALA A 800 10.46 -25.64 7.62
CA ALA A 800 10.75 -26.21 8.94
C ALA A 800 10.71 -25.17 10.07
N LEU A 801 10.96 -23.88 9.79
CA LEU A 801 10.75 -22.77 10.73
C LEU A 801 9.27 -22.46 10.95
N THR A 802 8.45 -22.45 9.90
CA THR A 802 6.99 -22.28 10.01
C THR A 802 6.38 -23.43 10.80
N ASP A 803 6.76 -24.67 10.50
CA ASP A 803 6.35 -25.84 11.29
C ASP A 803 6.85 -25.79 12.73
N LEU A 804 7.98 -25.11 13.01
CA LEU A 804 8.53 -24.94 14.35
C LEU A 804 7.75 -23.90 15.17
N GLU A 805 7.24 -22.83 14.56
CA GLU A 805 6.53 -21.74 15.25
C GLU A 805 5.37 -22.28 16.11
N ALA A 806 4.54 -23.16 15.55
CA ALA A 806 3.43 -23.83 16.25
C ALA A 806 3.88 -24.73 17.43
N ARG A 807 5.19 -24.96 17.60
CA ARG A 807 5.83 -25.76 18.66
C ARG A 807 6.84 -24.93 19.49
N LEU A 808 6.88 -23.62 19.31
CA LEU A 808 7.62 -22.71 20.18
C LEU A 808 6.83 -22.46 21.47
N PRO A 809 7.50 -22.26 22.61
CA PRO A 809 6.83 -22.17 23.91
C PRO A 809 6.02 -20.87 24.05
N THR A 810 4.91 -20.97 24.80
CA THR A 810 4.00 -19.86 25.11
C THR A 810 4.03 -19.56 26.62
N SER A 811 3.39 -18.47 27.04
CA SER A 811 3.11 -18.19 28.45
C SER A 811 1.80 -17.41 28.62
N ASP A 812 1.17 -17.51 29.79
CA ASP A 812 -0.09 -16.79 30.06
C ASP A 812 0.09 -15.26 30.08
N LYS A 813 1.30 -14.79 30.44
CA LYS A 813 1.63 -13.36 30.52
C LYS A 813 1.97 -12.74 29.16
N TYR A 814 2.68 -13.47 28.29
CA TYR A 814 3.15 -12.93 27.00
C TYR A 814 2.47 -13.56 25.77
N GLY A 815 1.61 -14.57 25.95
CA GLY A 815 0.97 -15.31 24.86
C GLY A 815 1.95 -16.18 24.09
N SER A 816 1.81 -16.24 22.77
CA SER A 816 2.64 -17.08 21.90
C SER A 816 4.00 -16.43 21.59
N THR A 817 5.04 -17.25 21.52
CA THR A 817 6.26 -16.89 20.76
C THR A 817 5.89 -16.81 19.28
N THR A 818 6.39 -15.80 18.57
CA THR A 818 6.04 -15.55 17.16
C THR A 818 7.28 -15.36 16.29
N LEU A 819 7.25 -15.87 15.06
CA LEU A 819 8.34 -15.84 14.09
C LEU A 819 7.96 -14.98 12.88
N ASN A 820 8.89 -14.15 12.41
CA ASN A 820 8.72 -13.29 11.24
C ASN A 820 9.89 -13.47 10.27
N ILE A 821 9.60 -13.92 9.04
CA ILE A 821 10.58 -13.98 7.94
C ILE A 821 10.51 -12.64 7.20
N GLY A 822 11.38 -11.71 7.56
CA GLY A 822 11.31 -10.31 7.13
C GLY A 822 11.89 -10.00 5.75
N ARG A 823 12.78 -10.86 5.24
CA ARG A 823 13.44 -10.72 3.92
C ARG A 823 13.81 -12.10 3.38
N ILE A 824 13.69 -12.30 2.06
CA ILE A 824 14.09 -13.50 1.33
C ILE A 824 14.68 -13.07 -0.01
N GLU A 825 15.85 -13.59 -0.39
CA GLU A 825 16.55 -13.33 -1.66
C GLU A 825 17.23 -14.61 -2.16
N GLY A 826 17.41 -14.79 -3.48
CA GLY A 826 18.19 -15.93 -3.99
C GLY A 826 18.01 -16.27 -5.48
N GLY A 827 19.07 -16.81 -6.08
CA GLY A 827 19.17 -17.07 -7.52
C GLY A 827 19.60 -15.85 -8.35
N VAL A 828 19.90 -16.09 -9.63
CA VAL A 828 20.40 -15.06 -10.57
C VAL A 828 19.65 -15.04 -11.91
N ALA A 829 19.17 -16.19 -12.39
CA ALA A 829 18.39 -16.33 -13.62
C ALA A 829 17.60 -17.66 -13.60
N ALA A 830 16.44 -17.73 -14.26
CA ALA A 830 15.58 -18.92 -14.27
C ALA A 830 16.22 -20.15 -14.97
N ASN A 831 17.22 -19.94 -15.84
CA ASN A 831 17.96 -21.01 -16.50
C ASN A 831 19.25 -21.44 -15.75
N VAL A 832 19.47 -20.93 -14.53
CA VAL A 832 20.61 -21.27 -13.67
C VAL A 832 20.10 -21.84 -12.34
N VAL A 833 20.58 -23.02 -11.96
CA VAL A 833 20.36 -23.59 -10.62
C VAL A 833 20.98 -22.64 -9.60
N ALA A 834 20.13 -22.06 -8.73
CA ALA A 834 20.53 -20.99 -7.81
C ALA A 834 21.74 -21.38 -6.95
N GLU A 835 22.84 -20.62 -7.06
CA GLU A 835 24.06 -20.85 -6.28
C GLU A 835 23.96 -20.26 -4.87
N THR A 836 23.27 -19.14 -4.70
CA THR A 836 23.14 -18.45 -3.41
C THR A 836 21.69 -18.10 -3.11
N ALA A 837 21.32 -18.17 -1.83
CA ALA A 837 20.04 -17.73 -1.29
C ALA A 837 20.20 -17.28 0.16
N SER A 838 19.35 -16.37 0.62
CA SER A 838 19.36 -15.88 2.01
C SER A 838 17.96 -15.50 2.52
N ALA A 839 17.80 -15.51 3.83
CA ALA A 839 16.63 -14.94 4.50
C ALA A 839 17.01 -14.30 5.84
N ALA A 840 16.29 -13.25 6.25
CA ALA A 840 16.42 -12.63 7.57
C ALA A 840 15.17 -12.93 8.41
N VAL A 841 15.36 -13.42 9.63
CA VAL A 841 14.29 -13.91 10.50
C VAL A 841 14.40 -13.28 11.89
N ALA A 842 13.27 -12.85 12.45
CA ALA A 842 13.15 -12.36 13.81
C ALA A 842 12.11 -13.15 14.61
N ILE A 843 12.43 -13.54 15.83
CA ILE A 843 11.55 -14.27 16.74
C ILE A 843 11.32 -13.42 18.00
N ARG A 844 10.06 -13.13 18.31
CA ARG A 844 9.65 -12.49 19.58
C ARG A 844 9.28 -13.58 20.59
N ILE A 845 10.14 -13.78 21.59
CA ILE A 845 10.09 -14.90 22.53
C ILE A 845 9.12 -14.59 23.67
N ALA A 846 8.12 -15.44 23.87
CA ALA A 846 7.12 -15.29 24.94
C ALA A 846 7.38 -16.21 26.15
N SER A 847 8.31 -17.16 26.03
CA SER A 847 8.66 -18.12 27.09
C SER A 847 10.01 -18.78 26.81
N GLY A 848 10.76 -19.14 27.86
CA GLY A 848 12.10 -19.75 27.74
C GLY A 848 13.23 -18.77 27.37
N SER A 849 14.45 -19.30 27.25
CA SER A 849 15.66 -18.53 26.94
C SER A 849 15.98 -18.51 25.45
N ALA A 850 16.55 -17.41 24.95
CA ALA A 850 16.98 -17.30 23.55
C ALA A 850 17.92 -18.43 23.10
N ALA A 851 18.83 -18.89 23.98
CA ALA A 851 19.68 -20.07 23.70
C ALA A 851 18.87 -21.35 23.42
N SER A 852 17.77 -21.60 24.13
CA SER A 852 16.91 -22.77 23.90
C SER A 852 16.02 -22.64 22.65
N ILE A 853 15.62 -21.42 22.28
CA ILE A 853 14.94 -21.14 21.01
C ILE A 853 15.92 -21.30 19.84
N ARG A 854 17.14 -20.77 19.98
CA ARG A 854 18.24 -20.91 19.02
C ARG A 854 18.57 -22.39 18.75
N ALA A 855 18.76 -23.20 19.79
CA ALA A 855 19.01 -24.63 19.61
C ALA A 855 17.86 -25.38 18.90
N ARG A 856 16.60 -24.94 19.08
CA ARG A 856 15.44 -25.47 18.33
C ARG A 856 15.46 -25.05 16.86
N VAL A 857 15.80 -23.79 16.57
CA VAL A 857 15.98 -23.24 15.21
C VAL A 857 17.10 -23.98 14.47
N GLU A 858 18.28 -24.07 15.07
CA GLU A 858 19.45 -24.76 14.51
C GLU A 858 19.14 -26.24 14.23
N SER A 859 18.49 -26.93 15.17
CA SER A 859 18.08 -28.34 15.02
C SER A 859 17.04 -28.54 13.91
N ALA A 860 16.01 -27.69 13.83
CA ALA A 860 14.97 -27.78 12.79
C ALA A 860 15.54 -27.55 11.38
N ILE A 861 16.38 -26.52 11.22
CA ILE A 861 17.04 -26.21 9.95
C ILE A 861 18.04 -27.31 9.57
N ALA A 862 18.85 -27.81 10.51
CA ALA A 862 19.80 -28.89 10.23
C ALA A 862 19.08 -30.19 9.81
N ALA A 863 17.97 -30.54 10.46
CA ALA A 863 17.17 -31.70 10.09
C ALA A 863 16.58 -31.58 8.68
N ALA A 864 16.03 -30.41 8.32
CA ALA A 864 15.42 -30.17 7.01
C ALA A 864 16.45 -30.08 5.87
N THR A 865 17.60 -29.47 6.12
CA THR A 865 18.62 -29.22 5.08
C THR A 865 19.58 -30.39 4.86
N LYS A 866 19.67 -31.35 5.79
CA LYS A 866 20.53 -32.55 5.73
C LYS A 866 20.57 -33.27 4.36
N PRO A 867 19.45 -33.50 3.64
CA PRO A 867 19.49 -34.17 2.33
C PRO A 867 20.19 -33.36 1.23
N PHE A 868 20.21 -32.02 1.37
CA PHE A 868 20.87 -31.11 0.44
C PHE A 868 22.35 -30.90 0.80
N VAL A 869 22.68 -30.87 2.10
CA VAL A 869 24.06 -30.85 2.59
C VAL A 869 24.80 -32.11 2.15
N ALA A 870 24.14 -33.28 2.19
CA ALA A 870 24.68 -34.53 1.65
C ALA A 870 24.92 -34.51 0.12
N ARG A 871 24.41 -33.51 -0.61
CA ARG A 871 24.67 -33.26 -2.04
C ARG A 871 25.69 -32.14 -2.29
N GLY A 872 26.26 -31.54 -1.24
CA GLY A 872 27.27 -30.49 -1.34
C GLY A 872 26.74 -29.05 -1.21
N ALA A 873 25.53 -28.83 -0.69
CA ALA A 873 25.14 -27.48 -0.27
C ALA A 873 25.74 -27.13 1.11
N ASN A 874 26.19 -25.89 1.27
CA ASN A 874 26.50 -25.29 2.57
C ASN A 874 25.29 -24.49 3.09
N VAL A 875 25.06 -24.55 4.39
CA VAL A 875 24.02 -23.77 5.09
C VAL A 875 24.65 -23.15 6.33
N THR A 876 24.49 -21.85 6.50
CA THR A 876 25.12 -21.08 7.56
C THR A 876 24.08 -20.18 8.24
N LEU A 877 24.11 -20.14 9.57
CA LEU A 877 23.25 -19.30 10.39
C LEU A 877 24.12 -18.25 11.09
N ASP A 878 23.88 -16.98 10.77
CA ASP A 878 24.49 -15.85 11.44
C ASP A 878 23.54 -15.28 12.49
N PHE A 879 24.03 -15.14 13.72
CA PHE A 879 23.30 -14.62 14.87
C PHE A 879 24.04 -13.38 15.39
N PRO A 880 23.71 -12.17 14.88
CA PRO A 880 24.45 -10.94 15.21
C PRO A 880 24.33 -10.54 16.69
N ALA A 881 23.37 -11.10 17.42
CA ALA A 881 23.28 -11.04 18.88
C ALA A 881 22.84 -12.39 19.44
N ALA A 882 23.19 -12.67 20.71
CA ALA A 882 22.78 -13.89 21.41
C ALA A 882 21.25 -13.98 21.65
N GLY A 883 20.57 -12.82 21.63
CA GLY A 883 19.16 -12.69 21.98
C GLY A 883 18.91 -12.80 23.49
N TYR A 884 17.67 -12.53 23.90
CA TYR A 884 17.22 -12.60 25.30
C TYR A 884 15.80 -13.18 25.41
N GLY A 885 15.46 -13.74 26.58
CA GLY A 885 14.11 -14.26 26.89
C GLY A 885 13.12 -13.14 27.27
N PRO A 886 11.86 -13.46 27.68
CA PRO A 886 10.93 -12.46 28.18
C PRO A 886 11.51 -11.69 29.39
N VAL A 887 11.18 -10.41 29.48
CA VAL A 887 11.68 -9.50 30.54
C VAL A 887 10.50 -9.03 31.38
N ASP A 888 10.47 -9.41 32.65
CA ASP A 888 9.53 -8.86 33.64
C ASP A 888 9.99 -7.48 34.12
N ILE A 889 9.04 -6.56 34.35
CA ILE A 889 9.28 -5.13 34.63
C ILE A 889 8.38 -4.70 35.80
N ASP A 890 8.86 -3.79 36.66
CA ASP A 890 8.08 -3.24 37.76
C ASP A 890 6.89 -2.41 37.24
N HIS A 891 5.76 -2.53 37.93
CA HIS A 891 4.49 -1.93 37.52
C HIS A 891 3.56 -1.71 38.72
N ASP A 892 4.16 -1.49 39.90
CA ASP A 892 3.53 -1.40 41.22
C ASP A 892 3.16 0.03 41.63
N VAL A 893 3.59 1.06 40.89
CA VAL A 893 3.18 2.45 41.12
C VAL A 893 1.74 2.66 40.64
N PRO A 894 0.83 3.20 41.48
CA PRO A 894 -0.57 3.44 41.11
C PRO A 894 -0.72 4.65 40.17
N GLY A 895 -1.93 4.85 39.64
CA GLY A 895 -2.28 5.99 38.78
C GLY A 895 -2.10 5.78 37.28
N PHE A 896 -1.72 4.57 36.83
CA PHE A 896 -1.46 4.23 35.42
C PHE A 896 -2.50 3.28 34.79
N GLY A 897 -3.67 3.15 35.43
CA GLY A 897 -4.72 2.22 35.02
C GLY A 897 -4.31 0.75 35.18
N LYS A 898 -4.73 -0.11 34.25
CA LYS A 898 -4.30 -1.52 34.21
C LYS A 898 -3.00 -1.65 33.41
N SER A 899 -1.96 -2.17 34.05
CA SER A 899 -0.67 -2.48 33.44
C SER A 899 -0.80 -3.46 32.27
N ILE A 900 0.07 -3.30 31.27
CA ILE A 900 0.06 -4.07 30.02
C ILE A 900 1.29 -4.99 29.90
N THR A 901 1.37 -5.78 28.83
CA THR A 901 2.60 -6.43 28.37
C THR A 901 2.79 -6.10 26.91
N VAL A 902 4.03 -5.88 26.47
CA VAL A 902 4.32 -5.45 25.09
C VAL A 902 5.06 -6.52 24.28
N ASN A 903 4.83 -6.52 22.96
CA ASN A 903 5.34 -7.55 22.04
C ASN A 903 6.70 -7.20 21.38
N TYR A 904 7.15 -5.96 21.55
CA TYR A 904 8.46 -5.50 21.10
C TYR A 904 9.55 -5.82 22.14
N GLY A 905 10.79 -5.50 21.81
CA GLY A 905 11.94 -5.53 22.73
C GLY A 905 12.32 -4.10 23.10
N THR A 906 13.14 -3.91 24.11
CA THR A 906 13.63 -2.58 24.52
C THR A 906 15.09 -2.67 24.94
N ASP A 907 15.70 -1.54 25.29
CA ASP A 907 17.05 -1.47 25.86
C ASP A 907 17.17 -1.94 27.33
N ILE A 908 16.06 -2.28 28.00
CA ILE A 908 16.06 -2.78 29.40
C ILE A 908 17.06 -3.93 29.64
N PRO A 909 17.07 -5.03 28.86
CA PRO A 909 18.05 -6.12 29.02
C PRO A 909 19.49 -5.75 28.62
N ASN A 910 19.75 -4.58 28.03
CA ASN A 910 21.11 -4.14 27.68
C ASN A 910 21.80 -3.37 28.82
N LEU A 911 21.04 -2.83 29.80
CA LEU A 911 21.58 -2.18 30.99
C LEU A 911 21.84 -3.20 32.11
N ASP A 912 23.08 -3.22 32.62
CA ASP A 912 23.46 -4.01 33.80
C ASP A 912 22.74 -3.51 35.06
N GLY A 913 22.19 -4.42 35.87
CA GLY A 913 21.36 -4.09 37.03
C GLY A 913 22.02 -4.43 38.35
N LYS A 914 22.00 -3.49 39.32
CA LYS A 914 22.28 -3.84 40.72
C LYS A 914 21.12 -4.65 41.32
N LYS A 915 21.42 -5.55 42.25
CA LYS A 915 20.39 -6.37 42.93
C LYS A 915 19.37 -5.46 43.64
N GLY A 916 18.10 -5.60 43.29
CA GLY A 916 17.01 -4.80 43.85
C GLY A 916 16.74 -3.48 43.12
N GLN A 917 17.43 -3.18 42.02
CA GLN A 917 17.11 -2.03 41.17
C GLN A 917 15.70 -2.16 40.58
N LYS A 918 14.86 -1.14 40.81
CA LYS A 918 13.54 -1.01 40.19
C LYS A 918 13.68 -0.62 38.72
N ARG A 919 12.86 -1.21 37.85
CA ARG A 919 12.82 -0.89 36.41
C ARG A 919 11.39 -0.69 35.94
N TYR A 920 11.05 0.52 35.52
CA TYR A 920 9.74 0.88 34.98
C TYR A 920 9.82 1.12 33.47
N LEU A 921 8.73 0.84 32.75
CA LEU A 921 8.60 1.06 31.31
C LEU A 921 7.29 1.80 31.01
N TYR A 922 7.40 3.02 30.46
CA TYR A 922 6.29 3.97 30.34
C TYR A 922 6.54 5.00 29.22
N GLY A 923 5.50 5.40 28.47
CA GLY A 923 5.59 6.54 27.57
C GLY A 923 4.32 6.90 26.79
N PRO A 924 4.32 8.06 26.10
CA PRO A 924 3.19 8.57 25.33
C PRO A 924 2.99 7.83 24.00
N GLY A 925 1.77 7.87 23.48
CA GLY A 925 1.44 7.31 22.16
C GLY A 925 1.49 5.78 22.12
N SER A 926 1.31 5.23 20.91
CA SER A 926 1.11 3.80 20.69
C SER A 926 2.15 3.22 19.72
N ILE A 927 2.79 2.11 20.09
CA ILE A 927 3.66 1.35 19.17
C ILE A 927 2.92 0.94 17.87
N LEU A 928 1.58 0.88 17.88
CA LEU A 928 0.78 0.49 16.72
C LEU A 928 0.82 1.50 15.56
N VAL A 929 1.30 2.72 15.78
CA VAL A 929 1.59 3.71 14.71
C VAL A 929 3.10 3.93 14.50
N ALA A 930 3.95 3.41 15.39
CA ALA A 930 5.39 3.46 15.23
C ALA A 930 5.86 2.72 13.98
N HIS A 931 7.08 3.03 13.53
CA HIS A 931 7.74 2.50 12.33
C HIS A 931 7.00 2.75 10.99
N SER A 932 5.76 3.25 11.01
CA SER A 932 4.93 3.53 9.84
C SER A 932 5.19 4.92 9.24
N ASP A 933 4.58 5.18 8.08
CA ASP A 933 4.42 6.52 7.47
C ASP A 933 3.27 7.34 8.10
N HIS A 934 2.63 6.80 9.14
CA HIS A 934 1.50 7.35 9.88
C HIS A 934 1.79 7.56 11.38
N GLU A 935 3.05 7.54 11.80
CA GLU A 935 3.47 7.77 13.19
C GLU A 935 3.00 9.14 13.73
N HIS A 936 2.19 9.12 14.79
CA HIS A 936 1.64 10.32 15.41
C HIS A 936 1.12 10.07 16.84
N LEU A 937 0.99 11.15 17.62
CA LEU A 937 0.31 11.18 18.92
C LEU A 937 -0.50 12.47 19.08
N ALA A 938 -1.47 12.49 19.99
CA ALA A 938 -2.15 13.70 20.42
C ALA A 938 -1.30 14.50 21.41
N VAL A 939 -1.43 15.83 21.38
CA VAL A 939 -0.75 16.74 22.35
C VAL A 939 -1.04 16.33 23.80
N GLY A 940 -2.29 15.97 24.12
CA GLY A 940 -2.68 15.55 25.47
C GLY A 940 -2.06 14.24 25.95
N GLU A 941 -1.61 13.35 25.04
CA GLU A 941 -0.88 12.13 25.42
C GLU A 941 0.55 12.48 25.87
N LEU A 942 1.18 13.46 25.23
CA LEU A 942 2.50 13.98 25.60
C LEU A 942 2.44 14.77 26.92
N GLU A 943 1.39 15.56 27.12
CA GLU A 943 1.12 16.28 28.39
C GLU A 943 0.84 15.31 29.55
N GLU A 944 0.10 14.22 29.32
CA GLU A 944 -0.11 13.21 30.36
C GLU A 944 1.16 12.40 30.65
N ALA A 945 2.01 12.14 29.65
CA ALA A 945 3.30 11.50 29.89
C ALA A 945 4.21 12.33 30.80
N VAL A 946 4.20 13.67 30.72
CA VAL A 946 4.92 14.53 31.68
C VAL A 946 4.43 14.28 33.12
N ARG A 947 3.11 14.27 33.34
CA ARG A 947 2.51 13.94 34.65
C ARG A 947 2.84 12.51 35.10
N GLY A 948 2.89 11.57 34.16
CA GLY A 948 3.27 10.18 34.39
C GLY A 948 4.72 10.01 34.85
N TYR A 949 5.69 10.55 34.10
CA TYR A 949 7.10 10.54 34.51
C TYR A 949 7.29 11.26 35.85
N GLY A 950 6.61 12.39 36.07
CA GLY A 950 6.63 13.10 37.35
C GLY A 950 6.17 12.21 38.53
N ARG A 951 5.07 11.47 38.35
CA ARG A 951 4.56 10.51 39.34
C ARG A 951 5.55 9.36 39.60
N LEU A 952 6.21 8.82 38.57
CA LEU A 952 7.19 7.75 38.71
C LEU A 952 8.46 8.20 39.45
N VAL A 953 8.99 9.40 39.14
CA VAL A 953 10.16 9.95 39.83
C VAL A 953 9.87 10.17 41.32
N MET A 954 8.70 10.73 41.66
CA MET A 954 8.30 10.89 43.07
C MET A 954 8.15 9.55 43.78
N ALA A 955 7.43 8.59 43.18
CA ALA A 955 7.24 7.26 43.76
C ALA A 955 8.54 6.44 43.89
N ALA A 956 9.57 6.75 43.10
CA ALA A 956 10.90 6.14 43.17
C ALA A 956 11.82 6.77 44.24
N LEU A 957 11.48 7.97 44.74
CA LEU A 957 12.21 8.67 45.81
C LEU A 957 11.54 8.53 47.19
N GLU A 958 10.31 8.01 47.24
CA GLU A 958 9.58 7.65 48.47
C GLU A 958 9.87 6.21 48.96
N GLN A 959 10.65 5.42 48.20
CA GLN A 959 11.07 4.04 48.51
C GLN A 959 12.44 3.99 49.21
#